data_AF-A0A397Q931-F1
#
_entry.id   AF-A0A397Q931-F1
#
_cell.length_a   1.000
_cell.length_b   1.000
_cell.length_c   1.000
_cell.angle_alpha   90.00
_cell.angle_beta   90.00
_cell.angle_gamma   90.00
#
_symmetry.space_group_name_H-M   'P 1'
#
loop_
_entity.id
_entity.type
_entity.pdbx_description
1 polymer ?
#
loop_
_entity_poly.entity_id
_entity_poly.type
_entity_poly.pdbx_seq_one_letter_code
_entity_poly.pdbx_strand_id
1 'polypeptide(L)'
;MEKNTASALRTSTDGCKARIKNGVSIYPTQLRNARPQNIQKNTIPLSLRQPQWAEKLSKPTKQLRIACILDDFSHICFSREAEFLQLGATNTLNELENFQPDLLFVESAWQGRDGTWDRKIGQRSQELHDSIEWCRNRDIPTVFWNKEDPVHFATFLNTAALFDFVFTTDIDCIARYKSELGHDNVFLLPFGCQPEIHNPIEEYQRKDAICFAGAYYARYPERMRDFEEFMEKLPPKIPLEIYDRNFGKDHPDYAFPERFDQYIMGTLPANQIGIAYKGYRYALNMNSIKRSQTMFARRVVELLASNTIVISNYSRALRILFGDLIVATDSGSEALKQLEQLSKKPDREERFRLAGLRKVMKEHTYQSRLEYIVSCVTNTDRRSPLPRFCVFSRVETCDEASRVISTFERQRGVEAKLTVVAPSSLEANNLPKCSKQVKIVSLDDVSHQSLSDFAGDDVEWIAAMVPDDHYGPNYLLDIALATRYARDKEVIGKTEYYTYEGGKAIRNSFAAAYKSTGKLAARRSAISKDAADRINAREWISKLEGWQYELPEQFAIDPFNYCQGGNVATHRREVSDVVDDIDLDTGVTLESLLRKAENISVGARETAEIESLDGGELAELFGTGRAQDIHTTTTEDGWTITSDLSDGKHTYIYAPTPVNTTWLRSKCKKRNRLKCHLDADAGLDISFVMEYFDAENNRIDHSILPANRNHTVKLPIEAATAKLGLRILGPGEARINELHFDHIDFSGAPIATARHLIVTNHYPSYDDIYRNGFVHRRVVSYKNAGVNVDVFRLRVKERLSFHEFHGVDVITGGKEDLQRLIENGHYESIIVHFLDPDMWSVLRQFCRNTRIVVWVHGFEIQPWWRRSFNYETKKHLKRAKSASEDRINFWKDIFSNYQDDLHFTFVSRHFANEVMEDYDLPLPASRYSVIHNPIDTELFRYEPKEASQRLRILAIGPYMSRKYANDLSVEAILALRDKPFFSDLEFRIIGDGKLFEETLAPLRGLDNVTIERRFLTQPEIAELHKEYGVFLCPTRWDSQGVSRDEAMSSGLVPVTNAVAAVPEFVDESCGFMAPPEDAAGLAAAIETLYHDPERFLAMSEAAAARVRRQSAAEEVIKKELELFASNSTSTASN
;
A
#
# COMPACT_ATOMS: atom_id res chain seq x y z
N MET A 1 35.64 -68.52 -12.63
CA MET A 1 37.00 -68.73 -13.15
C MET A 1 37.97 -68.25 -12.10
N GLU A 2 38.74 -69.22 -11.62
CA GLU A 2 39.82 -69.09 -10.67
C GLU A 2 41.01 -68.31 -11.22
N LYS A 3 41.63 -67.54 -10.33
CA LYS A 3 43.05 -67.47 -9.99
C LYS A 3 44.16 -67.57 -11.07
N ASN A 4 45.13 -66.69 -10.80
CA ASN A 4 46.59 -66.90 -10.73
C ASN A 4 47.43 -66.63 -11.96
N THR A 5 48.37 -65.69 -11.83
CA THR A 5 49.84 -65.83 -11.61
C THR A 5 50.49 -64.48 -11.99
N ALA A 6 51.74 -64.07 -11.69
CA ALA A 6 52.74 -64.29 -10.66
C ALA A 6 53.89 -63.23 -10.88
N SER A 7 54.62 -62.90 -9.81
CA SER A 7 56.05 -62.47 -9.75
C SER A 7 56.51 -60.98 -9.93
N ALA A 8 57.13 -60.49 -8.84
CA ALA A 8 58.50 -59.91 -8.69
C ALA A 8 58.84 -58.40 -8.94
N LEU A 9 59.13 -57.70 -7.80
CA LEU A 9 60.33 -56.86 -7.43
C LEU A 9 60.71 -55.63 -8.31
N ARG A 10 60.99 -54.38 -7.84
CA ARG A 10 61.68 -53.82 -6.64
C ARG A 10 61.45 -52.27 -6.50
N THR A 11 61.54 -51.76 -5.24
CA THR A 11 62.00 -50.41 -4.73
C THR A 11 61.31 -49.12 -5.24
N SER A 12 61.02 -48.03 -4.49
CA SER A 12 61.19 -47.55 -3.11
C SER A 12 60.42 -46.22 -2.91
N THR A 13 60.21 -45.84 -1.64
CA THR A 13 60.07 -44.48 -1.03
C THR A 13 58.73 -43.68 -1.07
N ASP A 14 58.23 -43.47 0.18
CA ASP A 14 57.52 -42.32 0.79
C ASP A 14 56.05 -42.00 0.41
N GLY A 15 55.08 -41.79 1.31
CA GLY A 15 55.01 -41.81 2.77
C GLY A 15 53.68 -41.17 3.28
N CYS A 16 52.91 -41.92 4.12
CA CYS A 16 52.00 -41.56 5.24
C CYS A 16 51.03 -40.33 5.16
N LYS A 17 49.78 -40.33 5.69
CA LYS A 17 48.93 -41.27 6.46
C LYS A 17 47.53 -40.63 6.70
N ALA A 18 46.49 -41.49 6.67
CA ALA A 18 45.40 -41.65 7.67
C ALA A 18 44.00 -40.94 7.56
N ARG A 19 42.98 -41.84 7.46
CA ARG A 19 41.67 -41.95 8.22
C ARG A 19 40.52 -40.98 7.87
N ILE A 20 39.20 -41.30 7.86
CA ILE A 20 38.29 -42.45 8.21
C ILE A 20 36.89 -42.10 7.60
N LYS A 21 36.23 -42.96 6.79
CA LYS A 21 35.01 -43.84 7.02
C LYS A 21 33.77 -43.15 7.64
N ASN A 22 32.49 -43.42 7.34
CA ASN A 22 31.64 -44.29 6.47
C ASN A 22 30.19 -43.73 6.63
N GLY A 23 29.14 -43.90 5.81
CA GLY A 23 28.77 -44.89 4.79
C GLY A 23 27.36 -45.47 5.11
N VAL A 24 26.34 -45.12 4.32
CA VAL A 24 24.92 -45.55 4.40
C VAL A 24 24.62 -46.63 3.35
N SER A 25 23.77 -47.64 3.66
CA SER A 25 23.02 -48.42 2.65
C SER A 25 21.88 -49.31 3.23
N ILE A 26 20.64 -48.99 2.81
CA ILE A 26 19.48 -49.78 2.28
C ILE A 26 19.21 -51.27 2.65
N TYR A 27 17.91 -51.58 2.86
CA TYR A 27 17.04 -52.74 2.43
C TYR A 27 16.19 -53.49 3.52
N PRO A 28 15.07 -54.20 3.17
CA PRO A 28 13.68 -53.89 3.59
C PRO A 28 13.01 -54.96 4.49
N THR A 29 11.78 -54.73 4.99
CA THR A 29 11.03 -55.75 5.77
C THR A 29 9.51 -55.71 5.63
N GLN A 30 8.93 -56.92 5.49
CA GLN A 30 7.50 -57.27 5.46
C GLN A 30 7.04 -57.90 6.81
N LEU A 31 5.75 -57.70 7.17
CA LEU A 31 4.83 -58.51 8.04
C LEU A 31 5.15 -58.54 9.57
N ARG A 32 4.22 -58.52 10.56
CA ARG A 32 2.75 -58.61 10.68
C ARG A 32 2.30 -58.24 12.14
N ASN A 33 1.09 -57.66 12.30
CA ASN A 33 0.03 -57.84 13.34
C ASN A 33 0.34 -57.62 14.86
N ALA A 34 -0.51 -57.09 15.75
CA ALA A 34 -1.95 -56.74 15.79
C ALA A 34 -2.23 -55.74 16.94
N ARG A 35 -3.19 -54.81 16.79
CA ARG A 35 -3.82 -54.02 17.88
C ARG A 35 -5.29 -53.71 17.54
N PRO A 36 -6.16 -53.50 18.55
CA PRO A 36 -7.59 -53.79 18.47
C PRO A 36 -8.41 -52.73 17.74
N GLN A 37 -9.50 -53.20 17.13
CA GLN A 37 -10.54 -52.43 16.44
C GLN A 37 -11.40 -51.63 17.42
N ASN A 38 -11.50 -50.31 17.23
CA ASN A 38 -12.75 -49.52 17.10
C ASN A 38 -12.49 -48.03 17.33
N ILE A 39 -12.35 -47.28 16.23
CA ILE A 39 -13.16 -46.13 15.76
C ILE A 39 -12.56 -45.79 14.37
N GLN A 40 -13.39 -45.79 13.33
CA GLN A 40 -12.97 -45.61 11.94
C GLN A 40 -12.45 -44.17 11.69
N LYS A 41 -11.13 -43.99 11.53
CA LYS A 41 -10.56 -42.91 10.71
C LYS A 41 -10.38 -43.45 9.28
N ASN A 42 -11.44 -43.44 8.48
CA ASN A 42 -11.36 -43.63 7.03
C ASN A 42 -11.48 -42.26 6.34
N THR A 43 -10.42 -41.45 6.42
CA THR A 43 -10.32 -40.22 5.63
C THR A 43 -9.26 -40.44 4.58
N ILE A 44 -9.69 -40.67 3.34
CA ILE A 44 -8.81 -40.66 2.17
C ILE A 44 -8.29 -39.22 2.01
N PRO A 45 -6.96 -38.97 2.05
CA PRO A 45 -6.37 -37.67 1.74
C PRO A 45 -6.89 -37.14 0.40
N LEU A 46 -7.14 -35.83 0.28
CA LEU A 46 -7.60 -35.18 -0.95
C LEU A 46 -6.72 -35.53 -2.17
N SER A 47 -5.42 -35.73 -1.94
CA SER A 47 -4.43 -36.16 -2.94
C SER A 47 -4.67 -37.53 -3.57
N LEU A 48 -5.56 -38.35 -2.98
CA LEU A 48 -5.94 -39.68 -3.48
C LEU A 48 -7.34 -39.72 -4.11
N ARG A 49 -8.06 -38.59 -4.19
CA ARG A 49 -9.35 -38.49 -4.88
C ARG A 49 -9.14 -38.12 -6.35
N GLN A 50 -9.83 -38.81 -7.26
CA GLN A 50 -10.12 -38.26 -8.60
C GLN A 50 -11.50 -37.59 -8.49
N PRO A 51 -11.57 -36.27 -8.22
CA PRO A 51 -12.84 -35.67 -7.86
C PRO A 51 -13.74 -35.55 -9.09
N GLN A 52 -14.92 -36.17 -9.02
CA GLN A 52 -15.95 -36.08 -10.07
C GLN A 52 -16.69 -34.74 -10.02
N TRP A 53 -16.52 -33.97 -8.94
CA TRP A 53 -17.10 -32.63 -8.80
C TRP A 53 -16.69 -31.64 -9.92
N ALA A 54 -15.56 -31.88 -10.61
CA ALA A 54 -15.00 -30.90 -11.54
C ALA A 54 -15.87 -30.76 -12.78
N GLU A 55 -16.44 -31.88 -13.22
CA GLU A 55 -17.42 -31.92 -14.31
C GLU A 55 -18.72 -31.23 -13.89
N LYS A 56 -19.23 -31.46 -12.68
CA LYS A 56 -20.45 -30.79 -12.18
C LYS A 56 -20.29 -29.28 -12.07
N LEU A 57 -19.12 -28.82 -11.64
CA LEU A 57 -18.79 -27.40 -11.49
C LEU A 57 -18.41 -26.71 -12.81
N SER A 58 -18.25 -27.46 -13.91
CA SER A 58 -17.93 -26.91 -15.23
C SER A 58 -19.09 -26.17 -15.91
N LYS A 59 -20.32 -26.32 -15.42
CA LYS A 59 -21.51 -25.61 -15.93
C LYS A 59 -21.48 -24.11 -15.59
N PRO A 60 -22.16 -23.24 -16.37
CA PRO A 60 -22.20 -21.80 -16.10
C PRO A 60 -22.61 -21.48 -14.66
N THR A 61 -22.00 -20.46 -14.04
CA THR A 61 -22.17 -20.13 -12.62
C THR A 61 -23.63 -19.96 -12.21
N LYS A 62 -24.46 -19.35 -13.07
CA LYS A 62 -25.90 -19.16 -12.85
C LYS A 62 -26.70 -20.47 -12.71
N GLN A 63 -26.14 -21.60 -13.14
CA GLN A 63 -26.75 -22.94 -13.07
C GLN A 63 -26.18 -23.78 -11.92
N LEU A 64 -25.24 -23.24 -11.13
CA LEU A 64 -24.71 -23.90 -9.94
C LEU A 64 -25.74 -23.84 -8.80
N ARG A 65 -25.85 -24.95 -8.07
CA ARG A 65 -26.67 -25.10 -6.87
C ARG A 65 -25.75 -25.13 -5.67
N ILE A 66 -25.76 -24.08 -4.86
CA ILE A 66 -24.80 -23.89 -3.77
C ILE A 66 -25.54 -23.88 -2.44
N ALA A 67 -25.30 -24.89 -1.61
CA ALA A 67 -25.74 -24.84 -0.22
C ALA A 67 -24.78 -23.95 0.57
N CYS A 68 -25.29 -23.11 1.47
CA CYS A 68 -24.45 -22.14 2.15
C CYS A 68 -24.86 -21.85 3.60
N ILE A 69 -23.89 -21.32 4.35
CA ILE A 69 -24.09 -20.71 5.67
C ILE A 69 -23.35 -19.37 5.65
N LEU A 70 -24.10 -18.29 5.40
CA LEU A 70 -23.60 -16.94 5.26
C LEU A 70 -24.33 -15.97 6.20
N ASP A 71 -23.70 -14.89 6.64
CA ASP A 71 -24.39 -13.73 7.20
C ASP A 71 -25.23 -13.06 6.10
N ASP A 72 -26.32 -12.39 6.50
CA ASP A 72 -27.32 -11.82 5.57
C ASP A 72 -26.72 -10.96 4.46
N PHE A 73 -25.73 -10.13 4.78
CA PHE A 73 -25.08 -9.24 3.81
C PHE A 73 -24.32 -10.01 2.72
N SER A 74 -23.65 -11.10 3.08
CA SER A 74 -22.94 -11.95 2.12
C SER A 74 -23.95 -12.74 1.28
N HIS A 75 -24.98 -13.30 1.92
CA HIS A 75 -26.04 -14.03 1.22
C HIS A 75 -26.76 -13.18 0.18
N ILE A 76 -27.19 -11.96 0.53
CA ILE A 76 -27.85 -11.00 -0.40
C ILE A 76 -26.98 -10.70 -1.63
N CYS A 77 -25.66 -10.71 -1.47
CA CYS A 77 -24.75 -10.45 -2.57
C CYS A 77 -24.54 -11.68 -3.46
N PHE A 78 -24.27 -12.85 -2.88
CA PHE A 78 -23.97 -14.08 -3.64
C PHE A 78 -25.20 -14.74 -4.27
N SER A 79 -26.36 -14.65 -3.64
CA SER A 79 -27.64 -15.23 -4.11
C SER A 79 -28.10 -14.73 -5.48
N ARG A 80 -27.51 -13.65 -5.99
CA ARG A 80 -27.76 -13.16 -7.36
C ARG A 80 -26.91 -13.86 -8.41
N GLU A 81 -25.86 -14.58 -8.03
CA GLU A 81 -24.86 -15.13 -8.96
C GLU A 81 -25.07 -16.61 -9.30
N ALA A 82 -25.77 -17.35 -8.43
CA ALA A 82 -26.12 -18.76 -8.61
C ALA A 82 -27.39 -19.10 -7.81
N GLU A 83 -27.87 -20.35 -7.89
CA GLU A 83 -28.96 -20.82 -7.04
C GLU A 83 -28.41 -21.15 -5.64
N PHE A 84 -28.60 -20.25 -4.69
CA PHE A 84 -28.15 -20.42 -3.30
C PHE A 84 -29.26 -20.95 -2.39
N LEU A 85 -28.94 -21.96 -1.58
CA LEU A 85 -29.76 -22.40 -0.45
C LEU A 85 -29.06 -22.05 0.86
N GLN A 86 -29.61 -21.09 1.60
CA GLN A 86 -29.16 -20.76 2.95
C GLN A 86 -29.67 -21.81 3.97
N LEU A 87 -28.75 -22.58 4.53
CA LEU A 87 -29.06 -23.68 5.46
C LEU A 87 -29.47 -23.17 6.84
N GLY A 88 -30.48 -23.80 7.45
CA GLY A 88 -30.87 -23.59 8.85
C GLY A 88 -30.33 -24.69 9.76
N ALA A 89 -29.88 -24.36 10.97
CA ALA A 89 -29.20 -25.31 11.85
C ALA A 89 -30.08 -26.48 12.37
N THR A 90 -31.41 -26.41 12.29
CA THR A 90 -32.32 -27.41 12.90
C THR A 90 -32.77 -28.51 11.93
N ASN A 91 -32.56 -28.35 10.62
CA ASN A 91 -33.04 -29.28 9.58
C ASN A 91 -32.03 -29.48 8.44
N THR A 92 -30.75 -29.25 8.72
CA THR A 92 -29.70 -29.09 7.69
C THR A 92 -29.59 -30.27 6.74
N LEU A 93 -29.60 -31.51 7.25
CA LEU A 93 -29.43 -32.71 6.43
C LEU A 93 -30.60 -32.93 5.46
N ASN A 94 -31.83 -32.64 5.87
CA ASN A 94 -33.00 -32.74 5.00
C ASN A 94 -33.00 -31.65 3.92
N GLU A 95 -32.55 -30.43 4.27
CA GLU A 95 -32.36 -29.35 3.31
C GLU A 95 -31.33 -29.74 2.25
N LEU A 96 -30.19 -30.31 2.66
CA LEU A 96 -29.16 -30.83 1.75
C LEU A 96 -29.67 -31.95 0.85
N GLU A 97 -30.40 -32.93 1.40
CA GLU A 97 -30.91 -34.06 0.63
C GLU A 97 -31.94 -33.62 -0.43
N ASN A 98 -32.81 -32.66 -0.11
CA ASN A 98 -33.77 -32.12 -1.07
C ASN A 98 -33.10 -31.24 -2.13
N PHE A 99 -32.06 -30.52 -1.75
CA PHE A 99 -31.42 -29.54 -2.63
C PHE A 99 -30.30 -30.11 -3.49
N GLN A 100 -29.64 -31.20 -3.12
CA GLN A 100 -28.56 -31.81 -3.93
C GLN A 100 -27.55 -30.77 -4.48
N PRO A 101 -26.81 -30.07 -3.59
CA PRO A 101 -25.90 -29.02 -3.99
C PRO A 101 -24.71 -29.55 -4.80
N ASP A 102 -24.15 -28.70 -5.66
CA ASP A 102 -22.88 -28.93 -6.33
C ASP A 102 -21.68 -28.51 -5.46
N LEU A 103 -21.90 -27.66 -4.45
CA LEU A 103 -20.88 -27.12 -3.56
C LEU A 103 -21.50 -26.67 -2.22
N LEU A 104 -20.78 -26.87 -1.12
CA LEU A 104 -21.09 -26.31 0.19
C LEU A 104 -20.18 -25.10 0.47
N PHE A 105 -20.77 -23.91 0.65
CA PHE A 105 -20.04 -22.66 0.92
C PHE A 105 -20.38 -22.09 2.29
N VAL A 106 -19.43 -22.14 3.22
CA VAL A 106 -19.61 -21.63 4.58
C VAL A 106 -18.66 -20.47 4.79
N GLU A 107 -19.14 -19.36 5.35
CA GLU A 107 -18.26 -18.30 5.82
C GLU A 107 -18.09 -18.36 7.34
N SER A 108 -17.16 -17.58 7.89
CA SER A 108 -17.03 -17.31 9.32
C SER A 108 -18.20 -16.45 9.84
N ALA A 109 -19.43 -16.97 9.71
CA ALA A 109 -20.68 -16.33 10.07
C ALA A 109 -20.88 -16.35 11.59
N TRP A 110 -21.42 -15.26 12.13
CA TRP A 110 -21.71 -15.17 13.57
C TRP A 110 -23.12 -15.63 13.92
N GLN A 111 -24.09 -15.39 13.02
CA GLN A 111 -25.51 -15.65 13.25
C GLN A 111 -26.11 -16.60 12.19
N GLY A 112 -25.63 -16.52 10.94
CA GLY A 112 -26.22 -17.25 9.81
C GLY A 112 -27.71 -16.94 9.60
N ARG A 113 -28.45 -17.87 8.98
CA ARG A 113 -29.89 -17.73 8.70
C ARG A 113 -30.72 -17.50 9.95
N ASP A 114 -31.41 -16.37 10.03
CA ASP A 114 -32.37 -16.04 11.08
C ASP A 114 -31.80 -16.21 12.51
N GLY A 115 -30.47 -16.12 12.69
CA GLY A 115 -29.78 -16.34 13.97
C GLY A 115 -29.65 -17.81 14.39
N THR A 116 -30.06 -18.78 13.56
CA THR A 116 -30.05 -20.21 13.93
C THR A 116 -28.65 -20.80 14.08
N TRP A 117 -27.63 -20.14 13.54
CA TRP A 117 -26.22 -20.51 13.64
C TRP A 117 -25.43 -19.70 14.67
N ASP A 118 -26.10 -19.01 15.62
CA ASP A 118 -25.45 -18.20 16.66
C ASP A 118 -24.26 -18.93 17.32
N ARG A 119 -23.05 -18.43 17.05
CA ARG A 119 -21.74 -18.98 17.51
C ARG A 119 -21.43 -20.42 17.10
N LYS A 120 -22.34 -21.14 16.45
CA LYS A 120 -22.22 -22.56 16.10
C LYS A 120 -21.04 -22.85 15.16
N ILE A 121 -20.73 -21.92 14.26
CA ILE A 121 -19.62 -22.06 13.30
C ILE A 121 -18.26 -22.03 14.01
N GLY A 122 -18.04 -21.04 14.88
CA GLY A 122 -16.80 -20.96 15.68
C GLY A 122 -16.70 -22.06 16.74
N GLN A 123 -17.83 -22.62 17.18
CA GLN A 123 -17.89 -23.72 18.14
C GLN A 123 -17.81 -25.11 17.51
N ARG A 124 -17.80 -25.21 16.17
CA ARG A 124 -17.82 -26.49 15.43
C ARG A 124 -18.98 -27.38 15.85
N SER A 125 -20.20 -26.84 15.82
CA SER A 125 -21.37 -27.59 16.26
C SER A 125 -21.57 -28.88 15.45
N GLN A 126 -22.19 -29.89 16.06
CA GLN A 126 -22.47 -31.18 15.42
C GLN A 126 -23.18 -31.01 14.06
N GLU A 127 -24.11 -30.05 13.94
CA GLU A 127 -24.86 -29.84 12.69
C GLU A 127 -23.95 -29.34 11.55
N LEU A 128 -22.91 -28.57 11.86
CA LEU A 128 -21.89 -28.20 10.87
C LEU A 128 -21.09 -29.42 10.44
N HIS A 129 -20.66 -30.23 11.40
CA HIS A 129 -19.91 -31.46 11.13
C HIS A 129 -20.71 -32.43 10.25
N ASP A 130 -21.97 -32.69 10.61
CA ASP A 130 -22.88 -33.56 9.87
C ASP A 130 -23.08 -33.09 8.42
N SER A 131 -23.14 -31.77 8.21
CA SER A 131 -23.29 -31.17 6.87
C SER A 131 -22.06 -31.41 5.99
N ILE A 132 -20.87 -31.23 6.56
CA ILE A 132 -19.59 -31.45 5.88
C ILE A 132 -19.43 -32.94 5.57
N GLU A 133 -19.74 -33.83 6.52
CA GLU A 133 -19.66 -35.28 6.33
C GLU A 133 -20.66 -35.76 5.26
N TRP A 134 -21.88 -35.24 5.26
CA TRP A 134 -22.88 -35.53 4.23
C TRP A 134 -22.38 -35.18 2.82
N CYS A 135 -21.76 -34.00 2.67
CA CYS A 135 -21.17 -33.55 1.40
C CYS A 135 -19.99 -34.44 0.99
N ARG A 136 -19.09 -34.73 1.94
CA ARG A 136 -17.91 -35.56 1.71
C ARG A 136 -18.26 -36.96 1.25
N ASN A 137 -19.34 -37.55 1.78
CA ASN A 137 -19.85 -38.87 1.39
C ASN A 137 -20.48 -38.91 -0.01
N ARG A 138 -20.71 -37.75 -0.65
CA ARG A 138 -21.34 -37.60 -1.97
C ARG A 138 -20.44 -36.93 -3.01
N ASP A 139 -19.15 -36.78 -2.72
CA ASP A 139 -18.17 -36.10 -3.58
C ASP A 139 -18.56 -34.64 -3.90
N ILE A 140 -19.06 -33.92 -2.89
CA ILE A 140 -19.39 -32.49 -2.98
C ILE A 140 -18.29 -31.67 -2.27
N PRO A 141 -17.71 -30.65 -2.93
CA PRO A 141 -16.66 -29.80 -2.35
C PRO A 141 -17.18 -28.92 -1.24
N THR A 142 -16.38 -28.82 -0.19
CA THR A 142 -16.64 -27.96 0.96
C THR A 142 -15.63 -26.80 0.97
N VAL A 143 -16.17 -25.58 1.03
CA VAL A 143 -15.40 -24.33 1.01
C VAL A 143 -15.69 -23.53 2.28
N PHE A 144 -14.62 -23.09 2.96
CA PHE A 144 -14.71 -22.17 4.09
C PHE A 144 -14.09 -20.82 3.73
N TRP A 145 -14.83 -19.71 3.92
CA TRP A 145 -14.32 -18.35 3.77
C TRP A 145 -14.26 -17.63 5.12
N ASN A 146 -13.05 -17.43 5.65
CA ASN A 146 -12.85 -16.62 6.85
C ASN A 146 -12.74 -15.13 6.46
N LYS A 147 -13.86 -14.41 6.61
CA LYS A 147 -13.96 -12.96 6.34
C LYS A 147 -13.54 -12.09 7.53
N GLU A 148 -13.25 -12.70 8.67
CA GLU A 148 -12.94 -12.03 9.93
C GLU A 148 -11.43 -12.03 10.23
N ASP A 149 -10.62 -12.54 9.30
CA ASP A 149 -9.16 -12.47 9.36
C ASP A 149 -8.64 -11.04 9.20
N PRO A 150 -7.54 -10.69 9.89
CA PRO A 150 -6.69 -11.57 10.71
C PRO A 150 -7.13 -11.70 12.18
N VAL A 151 -8.16 -10.96 12.61
CA VAL A 151 -8.53 -10.85 14.03
C VAL A 151 -9.03 -12.18 14.59
N HIS A 152 -9.80 -12.90 13.78
CA HIS A 152 -10.49 -14.13 14.19
C HIS A 152 -9.89 -15.41 13.57
N PHE A 153 -8.65 -15.34 13.07
CA PHE A 153 -7.90 -16.51 12.60
C PHE A 153 -7.97 -17.67 13.59
N ALA A 154 -7.56 -17.40 14.84
CA ALA A 154 -7.52 -18.43 15.89
C ALA A 154 -8.91 -18.94 16.28
N THR A 155 -9.93 -18.08 16.19
CA THR A 155 -11.32 -18.46 16.49
C THR A 155 -11.85 -19.48 15.49
N PHE A 156 -11.48 -19.35 14.22
CA PHE A 156 -12.02 -20.19 13.14
C PHE A 156 -11.03 -21.21 12.58
N LEU A 157 -9.78 -21.25 13.05
CA LEU A 157 -8.76 -22.21 12.57
C LEU A 157 -9.25 -23.66 12.68
N ASN A 158 -9.79 -24.04 13.84
CA ASN A 158 -10.30 -25.39 14.07
C ASN A 158 -11.51 -25.72 13.19
N THR A 159 -12.30 -24.71 12.81
CA THR A 159 -13.42 -24.87 11.87
C THR A 159 -12.89 -25.02 10.44
N ALA A 160 -11.94 -24.19 10.04
CA ALA A 160 -11.30 -24.22 8.72
C ALA A 160 -10.69 -25.59 8.41
N ALA A 161 -10.12 -26.26 9.41
CA ALA A 161 -9.55 -27.61 9.30
C ALA A 161 -10.56 -28.71 8.92
N LEU A 162 -11.86 -28.44 8.97
CA LEU A 162 -12.90 -29.40 8.57
C LEU A 162 -13.14 -29.41 7.04
N PHE A 163 -12.74 -28.35 6.33
CA PHE A 163 -13.10 -28.08 4.93
C PHE A 163 -11.99 -28.48 3.95
N ASP A 164 -12.38 -28.70 2.69
CA ASP A 164 -11.45 -29.08 1.61
C ASP A 164 -10.66 -27.89 1.06
N PHE A 165 -11.26 -26.69 1.10
CA PHE A 165 -10.69 -25.43 0.62
C PHE A 165 -10.95 -24.31 1.63
N VAL A 166 -9.92 -23.49 1.88
CA VAL A 166 -10.00 -22.34 2.78
C VAL A 166 -9.69 -21.06 2.02
N PHE A 167 -10.52 -20.05 2.20
CA PHE A 167 -10.32 -18.70 1.68
C PHE A 167 -10.21 -17.74 2.85
N THR A 168 -9.30 -16.77 2.75
CA THR A 168 -9.10 -15.72 3.77
C THR A 168 -9.15 -14.34 3.14
N THR A 169 -9.61 -13.33 3.89
CA THR A 169 -9.54 -11.92 3.48
C THR A 169 -8.16 -11.30 3.67
N ASP A 170 -7.27 -11.94 4.43
CA ASP A 170 -5.92 -11.44 4.73
C ASP A 170 -4.84 -12.32 4.10
N ILE A 171 -4.08 -11.77 3.15
CA ILE A 171 -2.99 -12.48 2.49
C ILE A 171 -1.91 -12.93 3.48
N ASP A 172 -1.73 -12.19 4.58
CA ASP A 172 -0.76 -12.51 5.63
C ASP A 172 -1.16 -13.79 6.40
N CYS A 173 -2.43 -14.23 6.32
CA CYS A 173 -2.89 -15.47 6.94
C CYS A 173 -2.65 -16.73 6.09
N ILE A 174 -2.33 -16.62 4.80
CA ILE A 174 -2.23 -17.77 3.89
C ILE A 174 -1.12 -18.74 4.31
N ALA A 175 0.09 -18.23 4.49
CA ALA A 175 1.24 -19.02 4.92
C ALA A 175 0.94 -19.76 6.24
N ARG A 176 0.22 -19.08 7.14
CA ARG A 176 -0.18 -19.62 8.43
C ARG A 176 -1.21 -20.73 8.28
N TYR A 177 -2.28 -20.53 7.50
CA TYR A 177 -3.24 -21.59 7.21
C TYR A 177 -2.58 -22.81 6.56
N LYS A 178 -1.71 -22.62 5.56
CA LYS A 178 -1.00 -23.74 4.92
C LYS A 178 -0.16 -24.53 5.93
N SER A 179 0.51 -23.82 6.85
CA SER A 179 1.26 -24.45 7.95
C SER A 179 0.36 -25.27 8.88
N GLU A 180 -0.72 -24.66 9.38
CA GLU A 180 -1.58 -25.27 10.41
C GLU A 180 -2.51 -26.36 9.87
N LEU A 181 -2.89 -26.28 8.59
CA LEU A 181 -3.81 -27.23 7.93
C LEU A 181 -3.08 -28.36 7.19
N GLY A 182 -1.79 -28.19 6.89
CA GLY A 182 -0.98 -29.19 6.20
C GLY A 182 -1.30 -29.41 4.72
N HIS A 183 -1.97 -28.45 4.06
CA HIS A 183 -2.29 -28.51 2.63
C HIS A 183 -2.29 -27.12 1.95
N ASP A 184 -2.12 -27.11 0.62
CA ASP A 184 -2.00 -25.88 -0.17
C ASP A 184 -3.32 -25.26 -0.65
N ASN A 185 -4.47 -25.90 -0.38
CA ASN A 185 -5.80 -25.42 -0.77
C ASN A 185 -6.27 -24.20 0.06
N VAL A 186 -5.44 -23.16 0.13
CA VAL A 186 -5.64 -21.93 0.89
C VAL A 186 -5.44 -20.73 -0.03
N PHE A 187 -6.46 -19.89 -0.16
CA PHE A 187 -6.52 -18.83 -1.16
C PHE A 187 -6.94 -17.48 -0.57
N LEU A 188 -6.58 -16.39 -1.26
CA LEU A 188 -7.05 -15.05 -0.94
C LEU A 188 -8.44 -14.80 -1.55
N LEU A 189 -9.40 -14.31 -0.77
CA LEU A 189 -10.71 -13.87 -1.26
C LEU A 189 -11.10 -12.51 -0.63
N PRO A 190 -10.77 -11.39 -1.28
CA PRO A 190 -11.14 -10.06 -0.79
C PRO A 190 -12.63 -9.79 -0.97
N PHE A 191 -13.16 -8.76 -0.30
CA PHE A 191 -14.54 -8.33 -0.52
C PHE A 191 -14.81 -7.88 -1.97
N GLY A 192 -16.09 -7.97 -2.37
CA GLY A 192 -16.61 -7.49 -3.64
C GLY A 192 -17.86 -6.64 -3.46
N CYS A 193 -18.33 -6.03 -4.54
CA CYS A 193 -19.61 -5.36 -4.66
C CYS A 193 -20.58 -6.22 -5.48
N GLN A 194 -21.87 -6.03 -5.25
CA GLN A 194 -22.95 -6.65 -6.03
C GLN A 194 -23.53 -5.57 -6.96
N PRO A 195 -23.23 -5.58 -8.29
CA PRO A 195 -23.63 -4.53 -9.23
C PRO A 195 -25.13 -4.24 -9.31
N GLU A 196 -26.01 -5.18 -8.98
CA GLU A 196 -27.46 -4.91 -8.96
C GLU A 196 -27.90 -4.06 -7.75
N ILE A 197 -27.05 -3.97 -6.71
CA ILE A 197 -27.32 -3.21 -5.47
C ILE A 197 -26.42 -1.97 -5.40
N HIS A 198 -25.13 -2.16 -5.69
CA HIS A 198 -24.08 -1.15 -5.60
C HIS A 198 -23.67 -0.77 -7.02
N ASN A 199 -24.16 0.38 -7.49
CA ASN A 199 -23.98 0.82 -8.86
C ASN A 199 -24.10 2.35 -8.96
N PRO A 200 -23.62 2.96 -10.06
CA PRO A 200 -23.64 4.40 -10.22
C PRO A 200 -25.03 4.97 -10.54
N ILE A 201 -26.08 4.15 -10.67
CA ILE A 201 -27.42 4.60 -11.07
C ILE A 201 -27.92 5.61 -10.04
N GLU A 202 -28.21 6.83 -10.53
CA GLU A 202 -28.60 7.96 -9.69
C GLU A 202 -30.08 7.85 -9.28
N GLU A 203 -30.31 7.43 -8.04
CA GLU A 203 -31.65 7.30 -7.43
C GLU A 203 -32.02 8.53 -6.57
N TYR A 204 -31.02 9.31 -6.15
CA TYR A 204 -31.17 10.43 -5.24
C TYR A 204 -30.42 11.66 -5.77
N GLN A 205 -30.83 12.85 -5.34
CA GLN A 205 -29.98 14.02 -5.49
C GLN A 205 -28.88 13.98 -4.41
N ARG A 206 -27.61 13.95 -4.85
CA ARG A 206 -26.48 13.93 -3.93
C ARG A 206 -26.37 15.23 -3.13
N LYS A 207 -26.33 15.12 -1.82
CA LYS A 207 -25.96 16.22 -0.91
C LYS A 207 -24.47 16.50 -1.02
N ASP A 208 -24.09 17.78 -1.02
CA ASP A 208 -22.70 18.24 -0.91
C ASP A 208 -22.21 18.15 0.55
N ALA A 209 -22.18 16.92 1.07
CA ALA A 209 -21.90 16.60 2.45
C ALA A 209 -21.19 15.24 2.57
N ILE A 210 -20.60 14.98 3.73
CA ILE A 210 -19.99 13.72 4.13
C ILE A 210 -21.02 12.88 4.89
N CYS A 211 -21.21 11.63 4.48
CA CYS A 211 -22.00 10.66 5.24
C CYS A 211 -21.10 9.64 5.96
N PHE A 212 -21.32 9.44 7.26
CA PHE A 212 -20.76 8.33 8.03
C PHE A 212 -21.89 7.39 8.50
N ALA A 213 -22.08 6.26 7.81
CA ALA A 213 -23.03 5.23 8.25
C ALA A 213 -22.29 4.15 9.05
N GLY A 214 -22.26 4.18 10.39
CA GLY A 214 -21.38 3.31 11.15
C GLY A 214 -21.67 3.26 12.64
N ALA A 215 -20.77 2.61 13.39
CA ALA A 215 -20.80 2.60 14.85
C ALA A 215 -19.50 3.20 15.41
N TYR A 216 -19.62 3.75 16.62
CA TYR A 216 -18.49 4.06 17.48
C TYR A 216 -17.98 2.77 18.13
N TYR A 217 -16.67 2.61 18.30
CA TYR A 217 -16.10 1.39 18.88
C TYR A 217 -15.03 1.75 19.91
N ALA A 218 -15.43 1.91 21.17
CA ALA A 218 -14.53 2.29 22.26
C ALA A 218 -13.33 1.33 22.43
N ARG A 219 -13.51 0.05 22.08
CA ARG A 219 -12.46 -0.99 22.09
C ARG A 219 -11.31 -0.76 21.10
N TYR A 220 -11.47 0.12 20.12
CA TYR A 220 -10.46 0.41 19.08
C TYR A 220 -9.96 1.86 19.17
N PRO A 221 -9.05 2.16 20.13
CA PRO A 221 -8.65 3.54 20.41
C PRO A 221 -7.93 4.24 19.25
N GLU A 222 -7.15 3.51 18.44
CA GLU A 222 -6.51 4.08 17.24
C GLU A 222 -7.56 4.53 16.22
N ARG A 223 -8.52 3.67 15.89
CA ARG A 223 -9.64 4.01 14.99
C ARG A 223 -10.44 5.21 15.52
N MET A 224 -10.66 5.32 16.83
CA MET A 224 -11.39 6.45 17.40
C MET A 224 -10.60 7.74 17.29
N ARG A 225 -9.28 7.71 17.53
CA ARG A 225 -8.41 8.87 17.34
C ARG A 225 -8.48 9.39 15.90
N ASP A 226 -8.35 8.49 14.93
CA ASP A 226 -8.45 8.83 13.50
C ASP A 226 -9.84 9.45 13.17
N PHE A 227 -10.92 8.87 13.71
CA PHE A 227 -12.28 9.39 13.52
C PHE A 227 -12.44 10.79 14.13
N GLU A 228 -11.90 11.01 15.34
CA GLU A 228 -11.95 12.31 16.01
C GLU A 228 -11.17 13.39 15.26
N GLU A 229 -10.02 13.05 14.70
CA GLU A 229 -9.24 13.97 13.85
C GLU A 229 -10.07 14.43 12.63
N PHE A 230 -10.80 13.52 11.98
CA PHE A 230 -11.72 13.89 10.89
C PHE A 230 -12.88 14.75 11.36
N MET A 231 -13.50 14.40 12.49
CA MET A 231 -14.61 15.16 13.07
C MET A 231 -14.19 16.56 13.52
N GLU A 232 -12.91 16.78 13.84
CA GLU A 232 -12.39 18.12 14.15
C GLU A 232 -12.13 18.95 12.89
N LYS A 233 -11.53 18.36 11.84
CA LYS A 233 -11.04 19.13 10.69
C LYS A 233 -12.04 19.25 9.53
N LEU A 234 -12.91 18.27 9.32
CA LEU A 234 -13.79 18.23 8.12
C LEU A 234 -15.10 19.02 8.29
N PRO A 235 -15.91 18.84 9.37
CA PRO A 235 -17.19 19.55 9.53
C PRO A 235 -17.13 21.08 9.40
N PRO A 236 -16.05 21.77 9.84
CA PRO A 236 -15.93 23.22 9.63
C PRO A 236 -15.88 23.67 8.16
N LYS A 237 -15.65 22.75 7.21
CA LYS A 237 -15.50 23.04 5.77
C LYS A 237 -16.54 22.33 4.92
N ILE A 238 -16.94 21.12 5.28
CA ILE A 238 -17.91 20.30 4.55
C ILE A 238 -18.92 19.73 5.57
N PRO A 239 -20.24 19.93 5.39
CA PRO A 239 -21.24 19.36 6.29
C PRO A 239 -21.10 17.85 6.45
N LEU A 240 -21.36 17.32 7.65
CA LEU A 240 -21.22 15.89 7.96
C LEU A 240 -22.46 15.37 8.68
N GLU A 241 -23.00 14.24 8.22
CA GLU A 241 -24.13 13.53 8.82
C GLU A 241 -23.73 12.09 9.20
N ILE A 242 -24.15 11.64 10.39
CA ILE A 242 -23.90 10.31 10.95
C ILE A 242 -25.20 9.51 11.00
N TYR A 243 -25.18 8.30 10.42
CA TYR A 243 -26.20 7.29 10.65
C TYR A 243 -25.63 6.20 11.57
N ASP A 244 -26.03 6.22 12.84
CA ASP A 244 -25.55 5.30 13.87
C ASP A 244 -26.26 3.94 13.77
N ARG A 245 -25.47 2.88 13.61
CA ARG A 245 -25.97 1.49 13.56
C ARG A 245 -26.57 1.00 14.89
N ASN A 246 -26.18 1.62 15.99
CA ASN A 246 -26.62 1.29 17.35
C ASN A 246 -27.47 2.39 17.98
N PHE A 247 -28.04 3.30 17.17
CA PHE A 247 -28.88 4.37 17.66
C PHE A 247 -30.01 3.83 18.56
N GLY A 248 -30.13 4.38 19.77
CA GLY A 248 -31.13 3.95 20.76
C GLY A 248 -30.82 2.62 21.47
N LYS A 249 -29.62 2.04 21.31
CA LYS A 249 -29.16 0.87 22.08
C LYS A 249 -28.21 1.32 23.20
N ASP A 250 -28.54 0.99 24.45
CA ASP A 250 -27.76 1.39 25.65
C ASP A 250 -26.52 0.49 25.88
N HIS A 251 -25.63 0.37 24.90
CA HIS A 251 -24.37 -0.34 25.06
C HIS A 251 -23.17 0.62 25.08
N PRO A 252 -22.49 0.80 26.23
CA PRO A 252 -21.48 1.86 26.40
C PRO A 252 -20.30 1.73 25.42
N ASP A 253 -19.93 0.52 25.02
CA ASP A 253 -18.83 0.31 24.06
C ASP A 253 -19.11 0.79 22.62
N TYR A 254 -20.39 1.04 22.28
CA TYR A 254 -20.81 1.39 20.92
C TYR A 254 -21.47 2.77 20.78
N ALA A 255 -21.69 3.47 21.90
CA ALA A 255 -22.29 4.78 21.91
C ALA A 255 -21.31 5.87 21.45
N PHE A 256 -21.79 6.82 20.65
CA PHE A 256 -21.03 8.01 20.30
C PHE A 256 -20.93 8.96 21.51
N PRO A 257 -19.80 9.68 21.69
CA PRO A 257 -19.71 10.78 22.65
C PRO A 257 -20.76 11.89 22.39
N GLU A 258 -21.35 12.45 23.45
CA GLU A 258 -22.44 13.48 23.40
C GLU A 258 -22.11 14.68 22.50
N ARG A 259 -20.82 15.07 22.41
CA ARG A 259 -20.37 16.15 21.52
C ARG A 259 -20.67 15.92 20.03
N PHE A 260 -20.99 14.69 19.63
CA PHE A 260 -21.35 14.33 18.26
C PHE A 260 -22.85 14.26 18.00
N ASP A 261 -23.71 14.45 19.00
CA ASP A 261 -25.17 14.30 18.86
C ASP A 261 -25.75 15.19 17.76
N GLN A 262 -25.20 16.40 17.59
CA GLN A 262 -25.62 17.34 16.53
C GLN A 262 -25.42 16.81 15.10
N TYR A 263 -24.57 15.79 14.91
CA TYR A 263 -24.33 15.17 13.61
C TYR A 263 -25.15 13.89 13.40
N ILE A 264 -25.79 13.35 14.43
CA ILE A 264 -26.49 12.05 14.37
C ILE A 264 -27.90 12.22 13.82
N MET A 265 -28.17 11.60 12.68
CA MET A 265 -29.46 11.64 11.97
C MET A 265 -30.38 10.45 12.30
N GLY A 266 -29.94 9.55 13.18
CA GLY A 266 -30.63 8.31 13.52
C GLY A 266 -29.95 7.07 12.92
N THR A 267 -30.72 6.07 12.50
CA THR A 267 -30.22 4.81 11.94
C THR A 267 -30.85 4.50 10.58
N LEU A 268 -30.13 3.75 9.73
CA LEU A 268 -30.63 3.28 8.44
C LEU A 268 -30.80 1.76 8.45
N PRO A 269 -31.99 1.23 8.13
CA PRO A 269 -32.16 -0.20 7.88
C PRO A 269 -31.41 -0.62 6.61
N ALA A 270 -31.11 -1.92 6.48
CA ALA A 270 -30.28 -2.44 5.39
C ALA A 270 -30.83 -2.13 3.98
N ASN A 271 -32.15 -2.10 3.83
CA ASN A 271 -32.83 -1.75 2.57
C ASN A 271 -32.79 -0.25 2.23
N GLN A 272 -32.35 0.62 3.14
CA GLN A 272 -32.19 2.06 2.94
C GLN A 272 -30.72 2.50 2.87
N ILE A 273 -29.77 1.55 2.90
CA ILE A 273 -28.34 1.88 2.85
C ILE A 273 -27.95 2.65 1.58
N GLY A 274 -28.72 2.51 0.50
CA GLY A 274 -28.59 3.29 -0.72
C GLY A 274 -28.63 4.81 -0.48
N ILE A 275 -29.37 5.29 0.52
CA ILE A 275 -29.39 6.72 0.89
C ILE A 275 -27.99 7.19 1.31
N ALA A 276 -27.32 6.43 2.18
CA ALA A 276 -25.97 6.75 2.62
C ALA A 276 -24.94 6.61 1.49
N TYR A 277 -25.09 5.60 0.64
CA TYR A 277 -24.07 5.27 -0.36
C TYR A 277 -24.20 6.08 -1.65
N LYS A 278 -25.42 6.46 -2.06
CA LYS A 278 -25.70 7.19 -3.31
C LYS A 278 -26.21 8.62 -3.08
N GLY A 279 -26.73 8.93 -1.88
CA GLY A 279 -27.33 10.24 -1.57
C GLY A 279 -26.34 11.33 -1.17
N TYR A 280 -25.04 11.03 -1.12
CA TYR A 280 -24.00 11.96 -0.69
C TYR A 280 -22.88 12.03 -1.72
N ARG A 281 -22.20 13.18 -1.76
CA ARG A 281 -21.00 13.40 -2.57
C ARG A 281 -19.79 12.68 -1.99
N TYR A 282 -19.66 12.72 -0.66
CA TYR A 282 -18.56 12.10 0.09
C TYR A 282 -19.09 11.09 1.10
N ALA A 283 -18.32 10.03 1.35
CA ALA A 283 -18.61 9.07 2.40
C ALA A 283 -17.36 8.80 3.23
N LEU A 284 -17.53 8.84 4.56
CA LEU A 284 -16.48 8.52 5.52
C LEU A 284 -16.51 7.02 5.84
N ASN A 285 -15.36 6.37 5.73
CA ASN A 285 -15.12 5.00 6.11
C ASN A 285 -14.06 4.92 7.22
N MET A 286 -14.17 3.94 8.10
CA MET A 286 -13.21 3.74 9.19
C MET A 286 -12.85 2.26 9.34
N ASN A 287 -11.58 1.94 9.09
CA ASN A 287 -11.02 0.61 9.26
C ASN A 287 -10.50 0.42 10.69
N SER A 288 -10.84 -0.71 11.30
CA SER A 288 -10.23 -1.17 12.55
C SER A 288 -8.90 -1.89 12.31
N ILE A 289 -8.72 -2.46 11.11
CA ILE A 289 -7.52 -3.19 10.69
C ILE A 289 -6.78 -2.34 9.66
N LYS A 290 -5.67 -1.73 10.11
CA LYS A 290 -4.86 -0.80 9.30
C LYS A 290 -3.62 -1.46 8.70
N ARG A 291 -3.15 -2.55 9.32
CA ARG A 291 -1.87 -3.19 9.00
C ARG A 291 -1.95 -4.31 7.98
N SER A 292 -3.11 -4.96 7.86
CA SER A 292 -3.29 -6.02 6.88
C SER A 292 -3.06 -5.48 5.48
N GLN A 293 -2.41 -6.29 4.64
CA GLN A 293 -2.11 -5.93 3.27
C GLN A 293 -3.30 -6.12 2.32
N THR A 294 -4.38 -6.81 2.75
CA THR A 294 -5.56 -7.06 1.89
C THR A 294 -6.91 -6.96 2.61
N MET A 295 -6.95 -6.96 3.94
CA MET A 295 -8.18 -6.80 4.71
C MET A 295 -8.55 -5.32 4.89
N PHE A 296 -9.77 -4.97 4.48
CA PHE A 296 -10.36 -3.63 4.65
C PHE A 296 -11.88 -3.74 4.81
N ALA A 297 -12.53 -2.66 5.23
CA ALA A 297 -13.99 -2.64 5.36
C ALA A 297 -14.67 -2.79 3.99
N ARG A 298 -15.54 -3.81 3.83
CA ARG A 298 -16.30 -4.08 2.59
C ARG A 298 -17.01 -2.86 1.99
N ARG A 299 -17.40 -1.91 2.84
CA ARG A 299 -18.05 -0.64 2.45
C ARG A 299 -17.27 0.14 1.39
N VAL A 300 -15.95 0.05 1.39
CA VAL A 300 -15.11 0.77 0.43
C VAL A 300 -15.46 0.39 -1.01
N VAL A 301 -15.54 -0.91 -1.32
CA VAL A 301 -15.90 -1.36 -2.69
C VAL A 301 -17.36 -1.06 -3.02
N GLU A 302 -18.25 -1.08 -2.03
CA GLU A 302 -19.67 -0.73 -2.18
C GLU A 302 -19.87 0.76 -2.51
N LEU A 303 -19.14 1.66 -1.85
CA LEU A 303 -19.18 3.10 -2.08
C LEU A 303 -18.55 3.48 -3.43
N LEU A 304 -17.41 2.91 -3.78
CA LEU A 304 -16.77 3.13 -5.09
C LEU A 304 -17.68 2.64 -6.23
N ALA A 305 -18.35 1.50 -6.04
CA ALA A 305 -19.32 0.97 -7.02
C ALA A 305 -20.57 1.85 -7.12
N SER A 306 -20.92 2.54 -6.03
CA SER A 306 -21.98 3.56 -5.98
C SER A 306 -21.51 4.91 -6.52
N ASN A 307 -20.31 4.97 -7.10
CA ASN A 307 -19.69 6.16 -7.67
C ASN A 307 -19.58 7.29 -6.63
N THR A 308 -19.20 7.00 -5.39
CA THR A 308 -19.10 7.97 -4.28
C THR A 308 -17.64 8.14 -3.84
N ILE A 309 -17.24 9.37 -3.51
CA ILE A 309 -15.87 9.65 -3.07
C ILE A 309 -15.70 9.12 -1.66
N VAL A 310 -14.70 8.26 -1.47
CA VAL A 310 -14.42 7.64 -0.19
C VAL A 310 -13.29 8.38 0.52
N ILE A 311 -13.58 8.82 1.75
CA ILE A 311 -12.59 9.28 2.72
C ILE A 311 -12.42 8.16 3.74
N SER A 312 -11.18 7.81 4.07
CA SER A 312 -10.91 6.74 5.04
C SER A 312 -9.68 7.06 5.88
N ASN A 313 -9.64 6.54 7.11
CA ASN A 313 -8.36 6.42 7.81
C ASN A 313 -7.40 5.52 7.04
N TYR A 314 -6.10 5.67 7.29
CA TYR A 314 -5.07 4.91 6.59
C TYR A 314 -5.24 3.41 6.81
N SER A 315 -5.12 2.64 5.73
CA SER A 315 -4.99 1.19 5.79
C SER A 315 -4.10 0.72 4.65
N ARG A 316 -3.14 -0.16 4.97
CA ARG A 316 -2.20 -0.71 3.99
C ARG A 316 -2.94 -1.42 2.85
N ALA A 317 -4.01 -2.16 3.15
CA ALA A 317 -4.85 -2.81 2.14
C ALA A 317 -5.46 -1.82 1.15
N LEU A 318 -5.95 -0.67 1.63
CA LEU A 318 -6.53 0.34 0.74
C LEU A 318 -5.50 0.93 -0.21
N ARG A 319 -4.30 1.21 0.28
CA ARG A 319 -3.21 1.74 -0.53
C ARG A 319 -2.70 0.73 -1.56
N ILE A 320 -2.58 -0.55 -1.19
CA ILE A 320 -2.19 -1.62 -2.13
C ILE A 320 -3.25 -1.81 -3.22
N LEU A 321 -4.53 -1.92 -2.86
CA LEU A 321 -5.57 -2.30 -3.80
C LEU A 321 -6.12 -1.14 -4.63
N PHE A 322 -6.13 0.07 -4.10
CA PHE A 322 -6.81 1.21 -4.70
C PHE A 322 -5.89 2.42 -4.94
N GLY A 323 -4.65 2.41 -4.44
CA GLY A 323 -3.72 3.52 -4.62
C GLY A 323 -4.33 4.86 -4.22
N ASP A 324 -4.37 5.79 -5.17
CA ASP A 324 -4.90 7.14 -5.02
C ASP A 324 -6.41 7.26 -5.30
N LEU A 325 -7.14 6.17 -5.59
CA LEU A 325 -8.60 6.19 -5.83
C LEU A 325 -9.43 6.46 -4.56
N ILE A 326 -8.78 6.58 -3.40
CA ILE A 326 -9.38 6.83 -2.10
C ILE A 326 -8.52 7.87 -1.38
N VAL A 327 -9.17 8.82 -0.69
CA VAL A 327 -8.49 9.71 0.26
C VAL A 327 -8.25 8.92 1.56
N ALA A 328 -7.11 8.24 1.63
CA ALA A 328 -6.74 7.34 2.73
C ALA A 328 -5.57 7.91 3.56
N THR A 329 -5.87 8.55 4.69
CA THR A 329 -4.87 9.19 5.57
C THR A 329 -5.35 9.19 7.02
N ASP A 330 -4.42 9.27 7.98
CA ASP A 330 -4.79 9.46 9.40
C ASP A 330 -4.93 10.93 9.81
N SER A 331 -4.63 11.87 8.91
CA SER A 331 -4.70 13.31 9.17
C SER A 331 -5.92 13.95 8.52
N GLY A 332 -6.78 14.57 9.33
CA GLY A 332 -7.93 15.33 8.84
C GLY A 332 -7.55 16.55 8.01
N SER A 333 -6.38 17.14 8.29
CA SER A 333 -5.85 18.28 7.53
C SER A 333 -5.36 17.85 6.14
N GLU A 334 -4.69 16.69 6.04
CA GLU A 334 -4.28 16.14 4.76
C GLU A 334 -5.50 15.66 3.94
N ALA A 335 -6.49 15.04 4.58
CA ALA A 335 -7.74 14.66 3.92
C ALA A 335 -8.44 15.88 3.30
N LEU A 336 -8.58 16.98 4.06
CA LEU A 336 -9.16 18.22 3.57
C LEU A 336 -8.37 18.77 2.37
N LYS A 337 -7.04 18.84 2.47
CA LYS A 337 -6.18 19.32 1.39
C LYS A 337 -6.33 18.50 0.12
N GLN A 338 -6.44 17.17 0.21
CA GLN A 338 -6.66 16.31 -0.96
C GLN A 338 -8.04 16.55 -1.58
N LEU A 339 -9.09 16.70 -0.77
CA LEU A 339 -10.44 17.04 -1.25
C LEU A 339 -10.47 18.40 -1.95
N GLU A 340 -9.80 19.42 -1.40
CA GLU A 340 -9.65 20.73 -2.03
C GLU A 340 -8.88 20.65 -3.35
N GLN A 341 -7.85 19.79 -3.45
CA GLN A 341 -7.13 19.58 -4.71
C GLN A 341 -7.99 18.91 -5.79
N LEU A 342 -8.91 18.03 -5.39
CA LEU A 342 -9.87 17.40 -6.30
C LEU A 342 -10.89 18.42 -6.81
N SER A 343 -11.34 19.37 -5.98
CA SER A 343 -12.34 20.37 -6.35
C SER A 343 -11.78 21.57 -7.14
N LYS A 344 -10.45 21.80 -7.14
CA LYS A 344 -9.79 22.92 -7.83
C LYS A 344 -9.96 22.97 -9.35
N LYS A 345 -10.17 21.84 -10.03
CA LYS A 345 -10.30 21.76 -11.49
C LYS A 345 -11.69 21.26 -11.89
N PRO A 346 -12.33 21.84 -12.92
CA PRO A 346 -13.57 21.32 -13.47
C PRO A 346 -13.45 19.83 -13.81
N ASP A 347 -14.50 19.06 -13.51
CA ASP A 347 -14.66 17.65 -13.88
C ASP A 347 -13.61 16.67 -13.31
N ARG A 348 -12.60 17.15 -12.56
CA ARG A 348 -11.56 16.31 -11.95
C ARG A 348 -12.15 15.34 -10.94
N GLU A 349 -13.13 15.79 -10.18
CA GLU A 349 -13.85 14.96 -9.22
C GLU A 349 -14.64 13.83 -9.90
N GLU A 350 -15.35 14.12 -10.99
CA GLU A 350 -16.11 13.10 -11.72
C GLU A 350 -15.17 12.06 -12.36
N ARG A 351 -14.02 12.49 -12.90
CA ARG A 351 -12.98 11.57 -13.40
C ARG A 351 -12.38 10.72 -12.27
N PHE A 352 -12.16 11.29 -11.09
CA PHE A 352 -11.71 10.55 -9.90
C PHE A 352 -12.71 9.46 -9.50
N ARG A 353 -14.00 9.81 -9.40
CA ARG A 353 -15.08 8.86 -9.08
C ARG A 353 -15.19 7.75 -10.13
N LEU A 354 -15.11 8.11 -11.41
CA LEU A 354 -15.14 7.16 -12.53
C LEU A 354 -13.96 6.19 -12.51
N ALA A 355 -12.75 6.65 -12.17
CA ALA A 355 -11.60 5.77 -12.00
C ALA A 355 -11.82 4.73 -10.88
N GLY A 356 -12.41 5.15 -9.75
CA GLY A 356 -12.83 4.26 -8.66
C GLY A 356 -13.89 3.24 -9.10
N LEU A 357 -14.92 3.71 -9.81
CA LEU A 357 -15.98 2.86 -10.37
C LEU A 357 -15.41 1.80 -11.33
N ARG A 358 -14.51 2.18 -12.23
CA ARG A 358 -13.85 1.27 -13.17
C ARG A 358 -13.09 0.17 -12.43
N LYS A 359 -12.28 0.53 -11.43
CA LYS A 359 -11.50 -0.41 -10.63
C LYS A 359 -12.40 -1.49 -10.01
N VAL A 360 -13.49 -1.10 -9.36
CA VAL A 360 -14.37 -2.06 -8.68
C VAL A 360 -15.24 -2.88 -9.64
N MET A 361 -15.77 -2.29 -10.70
CA MET A 361 -16.58 -3.02 -11.68
C MET A 361 -15.75 -4.01 -12.50
N LYS A 362 -14.45 -3.72 -12.67
CA LYS A 362 -13.51 -4.60 -13.37
C LYS A 362 -13.01 -5.74 -12.49
N GLU A 363 -12.70 -5.47 -11.22
CA GLU A 363 -11.90 -6.39 -10.40
C GLU A 363 -12.62 -6.87 -9.12
N HIS A 364 -13.64 -6.16 -8.63
CA HIS A 364 -14.22 -6.38 -7.31
C HIS A 364 -15.71 -6.71 -7.32
N THR A 365 -16.18 -7.57 -8.20
CA THR A 365 -17.59 -8.03 -8.19
C THR A 365 -17.76 -9.39 -7.52
N TYR A 366 -18.90 -9.64 -6.87
CA TYR A 366 -19.21 -10.96 -6.28
C TYR A 366 -19.35 -12.07 -7.33
N GLN A 367 -19.75 -11.74 -8.56
CA GLN A 367 -19.64 -12.65 -9.71
C GLN A 367 -18.20 -13.14 -9.89
N SER A 368 -17.24 -12.22 -9.93
CA SER A 368 -15.80 -12.56 -10.08
C SER A 368 -15.29 -13.36 -8.89
N ARG A 369 -15.80 -13.11 -7.67
CA ARG A 369 -15.45 -13.91 -6.48
C ARG A 369 -15.93 -15.34 -6.59
N LEU A 370 -17.18 -15.54 -7.02
CA LEU A 370 -17.73 -16.87 -7.17
C LEU A 370 -17.03 -17.66 -8.27
N GLU A 371 -16.77 -17.03 -9.42
CA GLU A 371 -15.99 -17.64 -10.50
C GLU A 371 -14.56 -18.00 -10.06
N TYR A 372 -13.90 -17.15 -9.27
CA TYR A 372 -12.58 -17.44 -8.72
C TYR A 372 -12.63 -18.61 -7.72
N ILE A 373 -13.63 -18.67 -6.82
CA ILE A 373 -13.84 -19.82 -5.92
C ILE A 373 -13.93 -21.11 -6.75
N VAL A 374 -14.77 -21.13 -7.78
CA VAL A 374 -14.93 -22.31 -8.64
C VAL A 374 -13.64 -22.62 -9.40
N SER A 375 -12.90 -21.60 -9.82
CA SER A 375 -11.60 -21.76 -10.49
C SER A 375 -10.59 -22.48 -9.59
N CYS A 376 -10.48 -22.08 -8.33
CA CYS A 376 -9.60 -22.74 -7.34
C CYS A 376 -10.06 -24.19 -7.05
N VAL A 377 -11.37 -24.41 -6.88
CA VAL A 377 -11.92 -25.75 -6.54
C VAL A 377 -11.75 -26.74 -7.69
N THR A 378 -11.88 -26.28 -8.94
CA THR A 378 -11.80 -27.12 -10.14
C THR A 378 -10.42 -27.13 -10.80
N ASN A 379 -9.53 -26.22 -10.40
CA ASN A 379 -8.27 -25.93 -11.08
C ASN A 379 -8.47 -25.59 -12.58
N THR A 380 -9.50 -24.79 -12.88
CA THR A 380 -9.79 -24.29 -14.25
C THR A 380 -9.87 -22.78 -14.25
N ASP A 381 -9.41 -22.12 -15.32
CA ASP A 381 -9.52 -20.66 -15.43
C ASP A 381 -10.94 -20.28 -15.87
N ARG A 382 -11.73 -19.66 -14.96
CA ARG A 382 -13.12 -19.24 -15.22
C ARG A 382 -13.33 -17.73 -15.10
N ARG A 383 -12.36 -16.91 -15.52
CA ARG A 383 -12.51 -15.43 -15.52
C ARG A 383 -13.86 -14.98 -16.10
N SER A 384 -14.48 -13.99 -15.45
CA SER A 384 -15.65 -13.26 -15.94
C SER A 384 -15.24 -12.39 -17.12
N PRO A 385 -15.54 -12.76 -18.38
CA PRO A 385 -15.21 -11.88 -19.46
C PRO A 385 -16.16 -10.66 -19.45
N LEU A 386 -15.62 -9.51 -19.84
CA LEU A 386 -16.46 -8.40 -20.30
C LEU A 386 -16.97 -8.73 -21.71
N PRO A 387 -18.10 -8.14 -22.14
CA PRO A 387 -18.68 -8.44 -23.44
C PRO A 387 -17.72 -8.11 -24.60
N ARG A 388 -17.79 -8.90 -25.67
CA ARG A 388 -17.01 -8.69 -26.89
C ARG A 388 -17.71 -7.72 -27.84
N PHE A 389 -16.94 -6.79 -28.42
CA PHE A 389 -17.46 -5.73 -29.30
C PHE A 389 -17.13 -5.94 -30.79
N CYS A 390 -18.08 -5.60 -31.66
CA CYS A 390 -17.80 -5.24 -33.05
C CYS A 390 -17.94 -3.72 -33.22
N VAL A 391 -16.86 -3.06 -33.62
CA VAL A 391 -16.85 -1.62 -33.89
C VAL A 391 -16.95 -1.39 -35.38
N PHE A 392 -17.88 -0.55 -35.80
CA PHE A 392 -18.03 -0.11 -37.18
C PHE A 392 -17.51 1.31 -37.38
N SER A 393 -16.90 1.55 -38.52
CA SER A 393 -16.55 2.89 -38.96
C SER A 393 -16.75 3.01 -40.46
N ARG A 394 -17.30 4.13 -40.90
CA ARG A 394 -17.37 4.50 -42.31
C ARG A 394 -16.27 5.51 -42.60
N VAL A 395 -15.52 5.27 -43.66
CA VAL A 395 -14.42 6.13 -44.10
C VAL A 395 -14.47 6.32 -45.60
N GLU A 396 -14.09 7.50 -46.07
CA GLU A 396 -13.98 7.84 -47.49
C GLU A 396 -12.51 7.96 -47.94
N THR A 397 -11.58 8.18 -46.99
CA THR A 397 -10.16 8.44 -47.26
C THR A 397 -9.21 7.57 -46.42
N CYS A 398 -7.98 7.36 -46.91
CA CYS A 398 -6.92 6.65 -46.15
C CYS A 398 -6.57 7.36 -44.84
N ASP A 399 -6.68 8.70 -44.81
CA ASP A 399 -6.42 9.49 -43.61
C ASP A 399 -7.48 9.24 -42.53
N GLU A 400 -8.76 9.18 -42.92
CA GLU A 400 -9.86 8.81 -42.01
C GLU A 400 -9.68 7.38 -41.48
N ALA A 401 -9.38 6.43 -42.35
CA ALA A 401 -9.11 5.06 -41.96
C ALA A 401 -7.93 4.97 -40.96
N SER A 402 -6.87 5.73 -41.20
CA SER A 402 -5.71 5.81 -40.30
C SER A 402 -6.08 6.39 -38.93
N ARG A 403 -6.91 7.44 -38.91
CA ARG A 403 -7.43 8.05 -37.68
C ARG A 403 -8.26 7.06 -36.86
N VAL A 404 -9.18 6.32 -37.51
CA VAL A 404 -10.03 5.33 -36.85
C VAL A 404 -9.21 4.17 -36.29
N ILE A 405 -8.29 3.61 -37.08
CA ILE A 405 -7.43 2.50 -36.62
C ILE A 405 -6.60 2.93 -35.41
N SER A 406 -6.02 4.13 -35.43
CA SER A 406 -5.29 4.67 -34.28
C SER A 406 -6.16 4.81 -33.02
N THR A 407 -7.41 5.24 -33.19
CA THR A 407 -8.39 5.39 -32.10
C THR A 407 -8.90 4.05 -31.57
N PHE A 408 -8.99 3.03 -32.43
CA PHE A 408 -9.38 1.68 -32.05
C PHE A 408 -8.24 0.93 -31.35
N GLU A 409 -7.01 1.10 -31.83
CA GLU A 409 -5.78 0.52 -31.26
C GLU A 409 -5.62 0.94 -29.80
N ARG A 410 -5.87 2.22 -29.48
CA ARG A 410 -5.72 2.75 -28.11
C ARG A 410 -6.79 2.29 -27.11
N GLN A 411 -7.87 1.61 -27.53
CA GLN A 411 -8.88 1.08 -26.59
C GLN A 411 -8.28 0.01 -25.68
N ARG A 412 -8.57 0.02 -24.39
CA ARG A 412 -7.95 -0.88 -23.39
C ARG A 412 -8.99 -1.72 -22.65
N GLY A 413 -8.57 -2.90 -22.18
CA GLY A 413 -9.35 -3.70 -21.22
C GLY A 413 -10.63 -4.34 -21.76
N VAL A 414 -10.83 -4.34 -23.08
CA VAL A 414 -11.97 -4.98 -23.75
C VAL A 414 -11.52 -5.72 -24.99
N GLU A 415 -12.20 -6.83 -25.29
CA GLU A 415 -12.05 -7.52 -26.56
C GLU A 415 -12.93 -6.86 -27.62
N ALA A 416 -12.34 -6.46 -28.73
CA ALA A 416 -13.06 -5.83 -29.82
C ALA A 416 -12.42 -6.15 -31.17
N LYS A 417 -13.25 -6.16 -32.22
CA LYS A 417 -12.82 -6.16 -33.62
C LYS A 417 -13.37 -4.92 -34.34
N LEU A 418 -12.65 -4.44 -35.35
CA LEU A 418 -13.03 -3.27 -36.15
C LEU A 418 -13.42 -3.69 -37.56
N THR A 419 -14.57 -3.23 -38.03
CA THR A 419 -15.00 -3.32 -39.43
C THR A 419 -15.04 -1.92 -40.04
N VAL A 420 -14.12 -1.67 -40.97
CA VAL A 420 -14.02 -0.44 -41.74
C VAL A 420 -14.80 -0.59 -43.04
N VAL A 421 -15.80 0.26 -43.24
CA VAL A 421 -16.59 0.32 -44.47
C VAL A 421 -16.05 1.44 -45.33
N ALA A 422 -15.47 1.08 -46.47
CA ALA A 422 -14.76 1.99 -47.36
C ALA A 422 -15.14 1.78 -48.83
N PRO A 423 -14.95 2.78 -49.71
CA PRO A 423 -15.06 2.59 -51.16
C PRO A 423 -14.06 1.53 -51.65
N SER A 424 -14.42 0.77 -52.69
CA SER A 424 -13.55 -0.27 -53.28
C SER A 424 -12.21 0.26 -53.82
N SER A 425 -12.08 1.58 -53.99
CA SER A 425 -10.86 2.26 -54.41
C SER A 425 -9.82 2.40 -53.29
N LEU A 426 -10.16 2.10 -52.04
CA LEU A 426 -9.26 2.25 -50.90
C LEU A 426 -8.41 0.98 -50.71
N GLU A 427 -7.11 1.05 -51.01
CA GLU A 427 -6.20 -0.10 -50.95
C GLU A 427 -5.80 -0.44 -49.50
N ALA A 428 -6.05 -1.69 -49.08
CA ALA A 428 -5.75 -2.18 -47.73
C ALA A 428 -4.27 -2.09 -47.31
N ASN A 429 -3.34 -2.12 -48.29
CA ASN A 429 -1.89 -2.11 -48.03
C ASN A 429 -1.37 -0.75 -47.51
N ASN A 430 -2.14 0.33 -47.67
CA ASN A 430 -1.75 1.68 -47.27
C ASN A 430 -2.22 2.07 -45.86
N LEU A 431 -2.83 1.13 -45.12
CA LEU A 431 -3.36 1.38 -43.79
C LEU A 431 -2.36 1.04 -42.68
N PRO A 432 -2.38 1.76 -41.55
CA PRO A 432 -1.54 1.47 -40.41
C PRO A 432 -1.83 0.06 -39.87
N LYS A 433 -0.76 -0.63 -39.42
CA LYS A 433 -0.90 -1.91 -38.74
C LYS A 433 -1.64 -1.72 -37.42
N CYS A 434 -2.54 -2.65 -37.12
CA CYS A 434 -3.30 -2.73 -35.88
C CYS A 434 -2.94 -4.04 -35.18
N SER A 435 -2.77 -4.03 -33.86
CA SER A 435 -2.55 -5.25 -33.08
C SER A 435 -3.83 -6.09 -32.95
N LYS A 436 -4.99 -5.46 -33.15
CA LYS A 436 -6.32 -6.07 -33.07
C LYS A 436 -6.86 -6.42 -34.45
N GLN A 437 -7.91 -7.23 -34.47
CA GLN A 437 -8.56 -7.65 -35.72
C GLN A 437 -9.25 -6.46 -36.42
N VAL A 438 -8.79 -6.17 -37.64
CA VAL A 438 -9.39 -5.17 -38.52
C VAL A 438 -9.83 -5.85 -39.82
N LYS A 439 -11.08 -5.63 -40.21
CA LYS A 439 -11.66 -6.08 -41.49
C LYS A 439 -12.06 -4.86 -42.30
N ILE A 440 -11.78 -4.88 -43.59
CA ILE A 440 -12.22 -3.83 -44.53
C ILE A 440 -13.24 -4.44 -45.47
N VAL A 441 -14.34 -3.74 -45.68
CA VAL A 441 -15.45 -4.16 -46.53
C VAL A 441 -15.98 -2.98 -47.34
N SER A 442 -16.63 -3.25 -48.45
CA SER A 442 -17.41 -2.27 -49.19
C SER A 442 -18.83 -2.16 -48.63
N LEU A 443 -19.53 -1.06 -48.94
CA LEU A 443 -20.93 -0.89 -48.53
C LEU A 443 -21.86 -1.96 -49.16
N ASP A 444 -21.46 -2.54 -50.29
CA ASP A 444 -22.23 -3.57 -50.98
C ASP A 444 -22.09 -4.95 -50.31
N ASP A 445 -20.96 -5.21 -49.64
CA ASP A 445 -20.74 -6.43 -48.83
C ASP A 445 -21.67 -6.51 -47.61
N VAL A 446 -22.30 -5.39 -47.23
CA VAL A 446 -23.22 -5.26 -46.08
C VAL A 446 -24.70 -5.26 -46.48
N SER A 447 -24.98 -5.45 -47.76
CA SER A 447 -26.34 -5.39 -48.29
C SER A 447 -27.19 -6.59 -47.81
N HIS A 448 -28.45 -6.32 -47.46
CA HIS A 448 -29.48 -7.31 -47.10
C HIS A 448 -29.32 -8.08 -45.78
N GLN A 449 -28.35 -7.76 -44.92
CA GLN A 449 -28.19 -8.38 -43.59
C GLN A 449 -28.65 -7.46 -42.45
N SER A 450 -29.04 -8.05 -41.31
CA SER A 450 -29.19 -7.31 -40.06
C SER A 450 -27.83 -6.86 -39.53
N LEU A 451 -27.79 -5.84 -38.68
CA LEU A 451 -26.56 -5.37 -38.05
C LEU A 451 -25.95 -6.45 -37.14
N SER A 452 -26.81 -7.25 -36.49
CA SER A 452 -26.43 -8.43 -35.70
C SER A 452 -25.70 -9.49 -36.54
N ASP A 453 -26.31 -9.92 -37.65
CA ASP A 453 -25.76 -10.96 -38.53
C ASP A 453 -24.38 -10.56 -39.07
N PHE A 454 -24.23 -9.30 -39.50
CA PHE A 454 -22.98 -8.82 -40.07
C PHE A 454 -21.87 -8.69 -39.02
N ALA A 455 -22.21 -8.38 -37.76
CA ALA A 455 -21.22 -8.31 -36.68
C ALA A 455 -20.65 -9.70 -36.34
N GLY A 456 -21.44 -10.76 -36.51
CA GLY A 456 -21.03 -12.16 -36.34
C GLY A 456 -21.40 -12.77 -34.99
N ASP A 457 -21.18 -14.09 -34.87
CA ASP A 457 -21.66 -14.90 -33.73
C ASP A 457 -20.91 -14.70 -32.43
N ASP A 458 -19.66 -14.23 -32.52
CA ASP A 458 -18.75 -14.08 -31.40
C ASP A 458 -18.81 -12.71 -30.72
N VAL A 459 -19.85 -11.92 -31.01
CA VAL A 459 -20.05 -10.54 -30.58
C VAL A 459 -21.31 -10.44 -29.72
N GLU A 460 -21.24 -9.65 -28.65
CA GLU A 460 -22.37 -9.37 -27.78
C GLU A 460 -22.88 -7.93 -27.95
N TRP A 461 -21.99 -6.99 -28.29
CA TRP A 461 -22.29 -5.57 -28.42
C TRP A 461 -21.69 -4.95 -29.69
N ILE A 462 -22.41 -3.99 -30.26
CA ILE A 462 -22.04 -3.33 -31.52
C ILE A 462 -21.92 -1.83 -31.27
N ALA A 463 -20.78 -1.24 -31.65
CA ALA A 463 -20.48 0.18 -31.45
C ALA A 463 -20.05 0.85 -32.76
N ALA A 464 -20.03 2.18 -32.77
CA ALA A 464 -19.51 2.98 -33.87
C ALA A 464 -18.31 3.83 -33.45
N MET A 465 -17.40 4.10 -34.39
CA MET A 465 -16.40 5.15 -34.28
C MET A 465 -16.40 6.03 -35.53
N VAL A 466 -16.60 7.33 -35.34
CA VAL A 466 -16.55 8.34 -36.41
C VAL A 466 -15.12 8.88 -36.54
N PRO A 467 -14.55 9.01 -37.75
CA PRO A 467 -13.14 9.41 -37.94
C PRO A 467 -12.74 10.74 -37.29
N ASP A 468 -13.67 11.70 -37.25
CA ASP A 468 -13.41 13.05 -36.75
C ASP A 468 -13.63 13.19 -35.23
N ASP A 469 -14.21 12.17 -34.59
CA ASP A 469 -14.43 12.15 -33.15
C ASP A 469 -13.23 11.56 -32.41
N HIS A 470 -12.92 12.13 -31.25
CA HIS A 470 -11.93 11.58 -30.33
C HIS A 470 -12.60 10.56 -29.41
N TYR A 471 -12.09 9.33 -29.40
CA TYR A 471 -12.48 8.30 -28.44
C TYR A 471 -11.28 7.93 -27.56
N GLY A 472 -11.38 8.23 -26.28
CA GLY A 472 -10.41 7.97 -25.21
C GLY A 472 -10.09 6.49 -25.03
N PRO A 473 -9.02 6.12 -24.30
CA PRO A 473 -8.58 4.73 -24.15
C PRO A 473 -9.61 3.83 -23.47
N ASN A 474 -10.50 4.39 -22.65
CA ASN A 474 -11.48 3.66 -21.87
C ASN A 474 -12.92 3.78 -22.40
N TYR A 475 -13.12 4.38 -23.59
CA TYR A 475 -14.47 4.59 -24.15
C TYR A 475 -15.30 3.30 -24.24
N LEU A 476 -14.75 2.24 -24.85
CA LEU A 476 -15.45 0.95 -24.92
C LEU A 476 -15.49 0.23 -23.57
N LEU A 477 -14.47 0.40 -22.72
CA LEU A 477 -14.42 -0.20 -21.39
C LEU A 477 -15.56 0.32 -20.50
N ASP A 478 -15.85 1.61 -20.54
CA ASP A 478 -16.92 2.20 -19.73
C ASP A 478 -18.29 1.64 -20.11
N ILE A 479 -18.54 1.46 -21.42
CA ILE A 479 -19.75 0.81 -21.93
C ILE A 479 -19.78 -0.67 -21.52
N ALA A 480 -18.65 -1.38 -21.64
CA ALA A 480 -18.55 -2.80 -21.28
C ALA A 480 -18.80 -3.04 -19.78
N LEU A 481 -18.29 -2.16 -18.91
CA LEU A 481 -18.51 -2.24 -17.47
C LEU A 481 -19.96 -1.91 -17.12
N ALA A 482 -20.59 -1.00 -17.85
CA ALA A 482 -21.98 -0.63 -17.64
C ALA A 482 -22.97 -1.77 -17.85
N THR A 483 -22.66 -2.75 -18.71
CA THR A 483 -23.49 -3.95 -18.87
C THR A 483 -23.64 -4.74 -17.57
N ARG A 484 -22.73 -4.60 -16.60
CA ARG A 484 -22.82 -5.29 -15.30
C ARG A 484 -23.96 -4.77 -14.43
N TYR A 485 -24.27 -3.48 -14.51
CA TYR A 485 -25.30 -2.82 -13.68
C TYR A 485 -26.51 -2.30 -14.47
N ALA A 486 -26.43 -2.25 -15.80
CA ALA A 486 -27.50 -1.89 -16.72
C ALA A 486 -27.90 -3.10 -17.60
N ARG A 487 -28.11 -4.26 -16.97
CA ARG A 487 -28.27 -5.57 -17.65
C ARG A 487 -29.51 -5.68 -18.52
N ASP A 488 -30.54 -4.89 -18.23
CA ASP A 488 -31.83 -4.87 -18.91
C ASP A 488 -31.87 -3.90 -20.10
N LYS A 489 -30.73 -3.27 -20.43
CA LYS A 489 -30.66 -2.18 -21.42
C LYS A 489 -30.16 -2.68 -22.76
N GLU A 490 -30.89 -2.31 -23.82
CA GLU A 490 -30.56 -2.64 -25.21
C GLU A 490 -29.49 -1.69 -25.76
N VAL A 491 -29.39 -0.45 -25.25
CA VAL A 491 -28.40 0.54 -25.69
C VAL A 491 -27.75 1.23 -24.50
N ILE A 492 -26.42 1.34 -24.52
CA ILE A 492 -25.65 2.04 -23.48
C ILE A 492 -24.74 3.07 -24.15
N GLY A 493 -24.70 4.29 -23.64
CA GLY A 493 -23.86 5.32 -24.23
C GLY A 493 -23.88 6.65 -23.51
N LYS A 494 -23.41 7.69 -24.18
CA LYS A 494 -23.15 8.99 -23.57
C LYS A 494 -24.18 10.03 -24.03
N THR A 495 -25.00 10.54 -23.10
CA THR A 495 -25.91 11.67 -23.34
C THR A 495 -25.21 13.00 -23.13
N GLU A 496 -24.37 13.08 -22.10
CA GLU A 496 -23.41 14.15 -21.88
C GLU A 496 -22.09 13.82 -22.59
N TYR A 497 -21.42 14.83 -23.16
CA TYR A 497 -20.20 14.64 -23.95
C TYR A 497 -19.48 15.96 -24.19
N TYR A 498 -18.25 15.90 -24.70
CA TYR A 498 -17.53 17.10 -25.14
C TYR A 498 -17.68 17.33 -26.65
N THR A 499 -17.65 18.58 -27.08
CA THR A 499 -17.48 18.96 -28.49
C THR A 499 -16.26 19.85 -28.62
N TYR A 500 -15.50 19.69 -29.70
CA TYR A 500 -14.34 20.51 -29.98
C TYR A 500 -14.74 21.71 -30.85
N GLU A 501 -14.76 22.91 -30.27
CA GLU A 501 -15.14 24.15 -30.95
C GLU A 501 -14.21 25.30 -30.54
N GLY A 502 -13.81 26.16 -31.49
CA GLY A 502 -13.02 27.35 -31.18
C GLY A 502 -11.66 27.07 -30.54
N GLY A 503 -11.05 25.93 -30.84
CA GLY A 503 -9.75 25.52 -30.27
C GLY A 503 -9.84 24.86 -28.89
N LYS A 504 -11.04 24.55 -28.37
CA LYS A 504 -11.22 24.02 -27.02
C LYS A 504 -12.25 22.89 -26.98
N ALA A 505 -12.09 21.96 -26.04
CA ALA A 505 -13.12 20.98 -25.70
C ALA A 505 -14.15 21.61 -24.75
N ILE A 506 -15.42 21.63 -25.15
CA ILE A 506 -16.54 22.23 -24.42
C ILE A 506 -17.51 21.11 -24.01
N ARG A 507 -17.89 21.05 -22.73
CA ARG A 507 -18.83 20.06 -22.21
C ARG A 507 -20.27 20.43 -22.58
N ASN A 508 -21.00 19.49 -23.16
CA ASN A 508 -22.45 19.51 -23.34
C ASN A 508 -23.09 18.69 -22.22
N SER A 509 -23.62 19.35 -21.19
CA SER A 509 -24.25 18.69 -20.05
C SER A 509 -25.77 18.85 -20.08
N PHE A 510 -26.47 17.73 -19.84
CA PHE A 510 -27.92 17.65 -19.76
C PHE A 510 -28.40 17.07 -18.41
N ALA A 511 -27.51 16.95 -17.42
CA ALA A 511 -27.75 16.34 -16.09
C ALA A 511 -28.36 14.91 -16.16
N ALA A 512 -27.86 14.10 -17.10
CA ALA A 512 -28.43 12.82 -17.50
C ALA A 512 -27.46 11.63 -17.35
N ALA A 513 -26.23 11.83 -16.89
CA ALA A 513 -25.31 10.73 -16.61
C ALA A 513 -25.89 9.75 -15.57
N TYR A 514 -25.70 8.45 -15.81
CA TYR A 514 -26.15 7.33 -14.98
C TYR A 514 -27.67 7.26 -14.76
N LYS A 515 -28.45 7.61 -15.79
CA LYS A 515 -29.92 7.54 -15.80
C LYS A 515 -30.41 6.84 -17.06
N SER A 516 -31.60 6.25 -16.98
CA SER A 516 -32.33 5.77 -18.16
C SER A 516 -32.68 6.95 -19.08
N THR A 517 -32.60 6.72 -20.39
CA THR A 517 -32.88 7.73 -21.43
C THR A 517 -33.69 7.10 -22.55
N GLY A 518 -34.45 7.91 -23.29
CA GLY A 518 -35.19 7.45 -24.49
C GLY A 518 -34.42 7.63 -25.80
N LYS A 519 -33.22 8.23 -25.76
CA LYS A 519 -32.47 8.57 -26.97
C LYS A 519 -30.96 8.59 -26.74
N LEU A 520 -30.23 7.84 -27.58
CA LEU A 520 -28.77 7.84 -27.66
C LEU A 520 -28.31 7.90 -29.11
N ALA A 521 -27.22 8.62 -29.35
CA ALA A 521 -26.61 8.71 -30.68
C ALA A 521 -25.66 7.53 -30.92
N ALA A 522 -25.73 6.90 -32.10
CA ALA A 522 -24.91 5.73 -32.43
C ALA A 522 -23.41 6.00 -32.30
N ARG A 523 -22.96 7.20 -32.72
CA ARG A 523 -21.56 7.63 -32.64
C ARG A 523 -20.93 7.63 -31.24
N ARG A 524 -21.74 7.56 -30.17
CA ARG A 524 -21.28 7.59 -28.77
C ARG A 524 -22.02 6.59 -27.87
N SER A 525 -22.46 5.48 -28.46
CA SER A 525 -23.15 4.40 -27.76
C SER A 525 -22.80 3.05 -28.38
N ALA A 526 -23.17 1.98 -27.68
CA ALA A 526 -23.23 0.63 -28.22
C ALA A 526 -24.65 0.06 -28.04
N ILE A 527 -25.03 -0.82 -28.96
CA ILE A 527 -26.30 -1.56 -28.96
C ILE A 527 -26.03 -3.05 -28.74
N SER A 528 -26.89 -3.73 -27.99
CA SER A 528 -26.82 -5.18 -27.80
C SER A 528 -27.08 -5.90 -29.12
N LYS A 529 -26.49 -7.09 -29.28
CA LYS A 529 -26.69 -7.90 -30.49
C LYS A 529 -28.17 -8.18 -30.76
N ASP A 530 -28.95 -8.53 -29.74
CA ASP A 530 -30.38 -8.84 -29.86
C ASP A 530 -31.20 -7.65 -30.39
N ALA A 531 -30.90 -6.43 -29.93
CA ALA A 531 -31.59 -5.24 -30.40
C ALA A 531 -31.13 -4.83 -31.81
N ALA A 532 -29.87 -5.09 -32.15
CA ALA A 532 -29.29 -4.82 -33.46
C ALA A 532 -29.86 -5.70 -34.58
N ASP A 533 -30.45 -6.84 -34.27
CA ASP A 533 -31.11 -7.71 -35.27
C ASP A 533 -32.28 -7.01 -35.97
N ARG A 534 -32.90 -6.04 -35.30
CA ARG A 534 -34.01 -5.24 -35.85
C ARG A 534 -33.53 -4.12 -36.78
N ILE A 535 -32.22 -3.93 -36.92
CA ILE A 535 -31.62 -2.80 -37.64
C ILE A 535 -30.94 -3.30 -38.92
N ASN A 536 -31.26 -2.67 -40.06
CA ASN A 536 -30.56 -2.94 -41.32
C ASN A 536 -29.13 -2.38 -41.27
N ALA A 537 -28.13 -3.23 -41.51
CA ALA A 537 -26.72 -2.86 -41.39
C ALA A 537 -26.35 -1.72 -42.36
N ARG A 538 -26.76 -1.81 -43.63
CA ARG A 538 -26.45 -0.80 -44.65
C ARG A 538 -27.06 0.56 -44.30
N GLU A 539 -28.30 0.60 -43.84
CA GLU A 539 -28.96 1.84 -43.47
C GLU A 539 -28.26 2.51 -42.28
N TRP A 540 -27.96 1.74 -41.23
CA TRP A 540 -27.31 2.23 -40.02
C TRP A 540 -25.90 2.76 -40.31
N ILE A 541 -25.08 2.01 -41.05
CA ILE A 541 -23.71 2.45 -41.45
C ILE A 541 -23.79 3.71 -42.30
N SER A 542 -24.75 3.80 -43.23
CA SER A 542 -24.87 4.95 -44.14
C SER A 542 -25.24 6.25 -43.42
N LYS A 543 -25.91 6.17 -42.27
CA LYS A 543 -26.42 7.30 -41.48
C LYS A 543 -25.74 7.43 -40.11
N LEU A 544 -24.62 6.73 -39.90
CA LEU A 544 -23.99 6.50 -38.59
C LEU A 544 -23.75 7.77 -37.76
N GLU A 545 -23.28 8.85 -38.38
CA GLU A 545 -22.98 10.12 -37.70
C GLU A 545 -24.21 10.82 -37.11
N GLY A 546 -25.37 10.65 -37.76
CA GLY A 546 -26.65 11.25 -37.38
C GLY A 546 -27.63 10.27 -36.73
N TRP A 547 -27.31 8.98 -36.70
CA TRP A 547 -28.22 7.94 -36.22
C TRP A 547 -28.54 8.11 -34.74
N GLN A 548 -29.82 7.95 -34.40
CA GLN A 548 -30.34 7.98 -33.04
C GLN A 548 -31.11 6.70 -32.79
N TYR A 549 -30.82 6.04 -31.67
CA TYR A 549 -31.61 4.93 -31.21
C TYR A 549 -32.88 5.47 -30.54
N GLU A 550 -34.03 5.00 -31.01
CA GLU A 550 -35.36 5.27 -30.44
C GLU A 550 -35.94 3.97 -29.88
N LEU A 551 -35.15 3.30 -29.03
CA LEU A 551 -35.52 2.09 -28.31
C LEU A 551 -35.96 2.44 -26.87
N PRO A 552 -36.87 1.67 -26.25
CA PRO A 552 -37.37 1.99 -24.91
C PRO A 552 -36.30 1.82 -23.82
N GLU A 553 -35.41 0.84 -23.96
CA GLU A 553 -34.46 0.46 -22.91
C GLU A 553 -33.05 0.96 -23.21
N GLN A 554 -32.77 2.22 -22.87
CA GLN A 554 -31.44 2.82 -23.05
C GLN A 554 -30.91 3.47 -21.77
N PHE A 555 -29.59 3.49 -21.62
CA PHE A 555 -28.94 3.99 -20.41
C PHE A 555 -27.72 4.87 -20.71
N ALA A 556 -27.70 6.01 -20.03
CA ALA A 556 -26.64 7.00 -20.15
C ALA A 556 -25.53 6.77 -19.12
N ILE A 557 -24.27 6.83 -19.53
CA ILE A 557 -23.08 6.74 -18.67
C ILE A 557 -22.35 8.09 -18.62
N ASP A 558 -21.14 8.10 -18.06
CA ASP A 558 -20.28 9.28 -17.89
C ASP A 558 -19.99 10.04 -19.21
N PRO A 559 -19.57 11.31 -19.15
CA PRO A 559 -19.28 12.13 -20.33
C PRO A 559 -17.86 12.00 -20.91
N PHE A 560 -16.96 11.25 -20.27
CA PHE A 560 -15.52 11.25 -20.56
C PHE A 560 -15.13 10.27 -21.67
N ASN A 561 -13.87 10.32 -22.09
CA ASN A 561 -13.32 9.49 -23.17
C ASN A 561 -14.07 9.64 -24.51
N TYR A 562 -14.83 10.71 -24.72
CA TYR A 562 -15.46 11.01 -26.01
C TYR A 562 -15.56 12.52 -26.24
N CYS A 563 -15.07 12.99 -27.39
CA CYS A 563 -15.21 14.37 -27.83
C CYS A 563 -15.58 14.43 -29.32
N GLN A 564 -16.76 14.96 -29.60
CA GLN A 564 -17.28 15.14 -30.95
C GLN A 564 -16.43 16.16 -31.71
N GLY A 565 -15.93 15.80 -32.90
CA GLY A 565 -15.01 16.63 -33.69
C GLY A 565 -13.61 16.79 -33.07
N GLY A 566 -13.28 16.03 -32.01
CA GLY A 566 -12.05 16.19 -31.25
C GLY A 566 -10.80 15.52 -31.84
N ASN A 567 -10.91 14.77 -32.94
CA ASN A 567 -9.77 14.06 -33.54
C ASN A 567 -8.94 14.95 -34.47
N VAL A 568 -8.62 16.16 -34.02
CA VAL A 568 -7.82 17.14 -34.76
C VAL A 568 -6.35 16.93 -34.40
N ALA A 569 -5.52 16.55 -35.37
CA ALA A 569 -4.12 16.18 -35.15
C ALA A 569 -3.30 17.28 -34.43
N THR A 570 -3.58 18.56 -34.71
CA THR A 570 -2.85 19.70 -34.14
C THR A 570 -3.16 19.97 -32.66
N HIS A 571 -4.31 19.52 -32.15
CA HIS A 571 -4.79 19.85 -30.80
C HIS A 571 -5.17 18.60 -29.99
N ARG A 572 -4.71 17.42 -30.41
CA ARG A 572 -5.04 16.14 -29.78
C ARG A 572 -4.71 16.11 -28.27
N ARG A 573 -3.61 16.74 -27.85
CA ARG A 573 -3.23 16.84 -26.43
C ARG A 573 -4.21 17.69 -25.61
N GLU A 574 -4.63 18.82 -26.15
CA GLU A 574 -5.59 19.71 -25.48
C GLU A 574 -6.93 19.01 -25.26
N VAL A 575 -7.37 18.20 -26.23
CA VAL A 575 -8.56 17.36 -26.10
C VAL A 575 -8.35 16.28 -25.05
N SER A 576 -7.25 15.52 -25.11
CA SER A 576 -7.02 14.43 -24.14
C SER A 576 -6.88 14.93 -22.70
N ASP A 577 -6.26 16.08 -22.46
CA ASP A 577 -6.04 16.60 -21.09
C ASP A 577 -7.36 16.93 -20.36
N VAL A 578 -8.40 17.27 -21.13
CA VAL A 578 -9.74 17.60 -20.61
C VAL A 578 -10.66 16.38 -20.61
N VAL A 579 -10.63 15.58 -21.68
CA VAL A 579 -11.65 14.56 -21.98
C VAL A 579 -11.23 13.17 -21.50
N ASP A 580 -9.93 12.85 -21.54
CA ASP A 580 -9.41 11.58 -21.07
C ASP A 580 -9.18 11.62 -19.55
N ASP A 581 -8.75 10.48 -19.02
CA ASP A 581 -8.61 10.25 -17.59
C ASP A 581 -7.46 11.04 -16.97
N ILE A 582 -7.58 11.30 -15.67
CA ILE A 582 -6.50 11.87 -14.88
C ILE A 582 -5.48 10.80 -14.51
N ASP A 583 -4.21 11.17 -14.45
CA ASP A 583 -3.14 10.28 -14.01
C ASP A 583 -3.27 10.02 -12.50
N LEU A 584 -3.51 8.76 -12.15
CA LEU A 584 -3.74 8.29 -10.78
C LEU A 584 -3.10 6.92 -10.63
N ASP A 585 -2.47 6.68 -9.48
CA ASP A 585 -2.16 5.32 -9.07
C ASP A 585 -3.46 4.58 -8.73
N THR A 586 -3.79 3.54 -9.49
CA THR A 586 -5.00 2.73 -9.27
C THR A 586 -4.77 1.51 -8.36
N GLY A 587 -3.58 1.41 -7.76
CA GLY A 587 -3.15 0.26 -6.96
C GLY A 587 -2.83 -0.98 -7.79
N VAL A 588 -2.40 -2.03 -7.10
CA VAL A 588 -2.11 -3.36 -7.65
C VAL A 588 -3.40 -4.00 -8.18
N THR A 589 -3.32 -4.64 -9.34
CA THR A 589 -4.47 -5.38 -9.89
C THR A 589 -4.79 -6.59 -9.03
N LEU A 590 -6.07 -6.87 -8.83
CA LEU A 590 -6.48 -8.04 -8.05
C LEU A 590 -5.92 -9.33 -8.65
N GLU A 591 -5.89 -9.48 -9.97
CA GLU A 591 -5.31 -10.64 -10.64
C GLU A 591 -3.83 -10.83 -10.26
N SER A 592 -3.04 -9.75 -10.23
CA SER A 592 -1.64 -9.83 -9.80
C SER A 592 -1.53 -10.24 -8.33
N LEU A 593 -2.43 -9.75 -7.49
CA LEU A 593 -2.43 -10.04 -6.06
C LEU A 593 -2.85 -11.50 -5.77
N LEU A 594 -3.86 -12.01 -6.46
CA LEU A 594 -4.30 -13.42 -6.36
C LEU A 594 -3.17 -14.37 -6.79
N ARG A 595 -2.49 -14.08 -7.91
CA ARG A 595 -1.31 -14.86 -8.33
C ARG A 595 -0.19 -14.84 -7.29
N LYS A 596 0.07 -13.70 -6.65
CA LYS A 596 1.04 -13.62 -5.55
C LYS A 596 0.59 -14.49 -4.36
N ALA A 597 -0.68 -14.41 -3.98
CA ALA A 597 -1.27 -15.16 -2.89
C ALA A 597 -1.20 -16.69 -3.10
N GLU A 598 -1.51 -17.18 -4.30
CA GLU A 598 -1.45 -18.60 -4.66
C GLU A 598 -0.02 -19.17 -4.53
N ASN A 599 1.00 -18.35 -4.83
CA ASN A 599 2.41 -18.72 -4.75
C ASN A 599 3.02 -18.64 -3.35
N ILE A 600 2.26 -18.22 -2.33
CA ILE A 600 2.75 -18.18 -0.96
C ILE A 600 2.96 -19.62 -0.47
N SER A 601 4.20 -19.96 -0.13
CA SER A 601 4.55 -21.22 0.51
C SER A 601 4.29 -21.18 2.01
N VAL A 602 4.36 -22.35 2.67
CA VAL A 602 4.39 -22.43 4.14
C VAL A 602 5.51 -21.50 4.64
N GLY A 603 5.14 -20.52 5.47
CA GLY A 603 6.06 -19.51 5.95
C GLY A 603 7.03 -20.10 6.98
N ALA A 604 8.31 -19.74 6.91
CA ALA A 604 9.21 -19.96 8.02
C ALA A 604 8.71 -19.12 9.22
N ARG A 605 8.45 -19.74 10.37
CA ARG A 605 8.11 -19.04 11.60
C ARG A 605 9.31 -18.19 12.01
N GLU A 606 9.18 -16.87 12.02
CA GLU A 606 10.21 -15.97 12.55
C GLU A 606 10.19 -16.01 14.08
N THR A 607 10.85 -17.00 14.67
CA THR A 607 11.09 -17.11 16.12
C THR A 607 12.49 -16.58 16.44
N ALA A 608 12.77 -15.31 16.11
CA ALA A 608 14.05 -14.70 16.48
C ALA A 608 14.20 -14.63 18.02
N GLU A 609 15.06 -15.47 18.60
CA GLU A 609 15.45 -15.50 20.04
C GLU A 609 14.31 -15.16 21.03
N ILE A 610 13.07 -15.58 20.74
CA ILE A 610 11.97 -15.40 21.68
C ILE A 610 12.11 -16.53 22.68
N GLU A 611 12.43 -16.18 23.94
CA GLU A 611 12.42 -17.15 25.02
C GLU A 611 11.07 -17.87 25.08
N SER A 612 11.13 -19.20 25.14
CA SER A 612 9.97 -20.09 25.01
C SER A 612 10.11 -21.33 25.88
N LEU A 613 9.02 -22.10 25.97
CA LEU A 613 9.02 -23.48 26.45
C LEU A 613 8.50 -24.38 25.34
N ASP A 614 9.25 -25.40 24.95
CA ASP A 614 8.78 -26.35 23.95
C ASP A 614 7.72 -27.32 24.52
N GLY A 615 7.07 -28.09 23.64
CA GLY A 615 6.04 -29.04 24.06
C GLY A 615 6.55 -30.08 25.07
N GLY A 616 7.80 -30.53 24.97
CA GLY A 616 8.42 -31.45 25.92
C GLY A 616 8.58 -30.81 27.30
N GLU A 617 9.14 -29.61 27.37
CA GLU A 617 9.29 -28.82 28.59
C GLU A 617 7.94 -28.49 29.22
N LEU A 618 6.92 -28.19 28.41
CA LEU A 618 5.54 -28.00 28.89
C LEU A 618 4.96 -29.29 29.45
N ALA A 619 5.14 -30.43 28.77
CA ALA A 619 4.66 -31.73 29.28
C ALA A 619 5.33 -32.07 30.62
N GLU A 620 6.63 -31.79 30.78
CA GLU A 620 7.34 -31.95 32.05
C GLU A 620 6.81 -31.02 33.14
N LEU A 621 6.59 -29.74 32.82
CA LEU A 621 6.08 -28.73 33.74
C LEU A 621 4.67 -29.09 34.25
N PHE A 622 3.83 -29.65 33.39
CA PHE A 622 2.47 -30.07 33.72
C PHE A 622 2.40 -31.49 34.32
N GLY A 623 3.45 -32.30 34.14
CA GLY A 623 3.53 -33.69 34.58
C GLY A 623 2.42 -34.57 34.00
N THR A 624 2.04 -35.64 34.70
CA THR A 624 0.92 -36.50 34.29
C THR A 624 -0.44 -35.95 34.71
N GLY A 625 -0.69 -34.64 34.67
CA GLY A 625 -1.96 -34.05 35.11
C GLY A 625 -3.15 -34.78 34.49
N ARG A 626 -3.92 -35.53 35.30
CA ARG A 626 -4.98 -36.42 34.81
C ARG A 626 -6.35 -35.76 34.94
N ALA A 627 -7.02 -35.58 33.82
CA ALA A 627 -8.48 -35.50 33.76
C ALA A 627 -9.00 -36.81 33.17
N GLN A 628 -10.15 -37.29 33.62
CA GLN A 628 -10.68 -38.61 33.25
C GLN A 628 -10.85 -38.79 31.74
N ASP A 629 -11.19 -37.72 31.04
CA ASP A 629 -11.53 -37.71 29.61
C ASP A 629 -10.44 -37.04 28.73
N ILE A 630 -9.23 -36.86 29.29
CA ILE A 630 -8.09 -36.29 28.56
C ILE A 630 -6.93 -37.29 28.55
N HIS A 631 -6.41 -37.54 27.36
CA HIS A 631 -5.23 -38.36 27.13
C HIS A 631 -4.10 -37.49 26.61
N THR A 632 -2.88 -37.71 27.10
CA THR A 632 -1.72 -36.95 26.65
C THR A 632 -0.58 -37.89 26.27
N THR A 633 0.16 -37.52 25.22
CA THR A 633 1.36 -38.22 24.77
C THR A 633 2.43 -37.22 24.39
N THR A 634 3.67 -37.46 24.82
CA THR A 634 4.81 -36.61 24.47
C THR A 634 5.64 -37.30 23.40
N THR A 635 5.97 -36.57 22.34
CA THR A 635 6.81 -37.02 21.22
C THR A 635 8.02 -36.11 21.09
N GLU A 636 9.02 -36.48 20.28
CA GLU A 636 10.15 -35.59 19.95
C GLU A 636 9.67 -34.27 19.31
N ASP A 637 8.49 -34.27 18.67
CA ASP A 637 7.92 -33.14 17.94
C ASP A 637 6.91 -32.30 18.75
N GLY A 638 6.65 -32.61 20.04
CA GLY A 638 5.77 -31.83 20.91
C GLY A 638 4.83 -32.64 21.82
N TRP A 639 3.88 -31.95 22.48
CA TRP A 639 2.95 -32.51 23.46
C TRP A 639 1.53 -32.65 22.92
N THR A 640 1.11 -33.87 22.60
CA THR A 640 -0.21 -34.17 22.04
C THR A 640 -1.25 -34.35 23.13
N ILE A 641 -2.39 -33.68 22.97
CA ILE A 641 -3.57 -33.75 23.83
C ILE A 641 -4.75 -34.27 23.01
N THR A 642 -5.37 -35.34 23.49
CA THR A 642 -6.61 -35.92 22.95
C THR A 642 -7.71 -35.79 24.00
N SER A 643 -8.89 -35.35 23.59
CA SER A 643 -10.06 -35.15 24.45
C SER A 643 -11.27 -35.93 23.95
N ASP A 644 -11.88 -36.69 24.88
CA ASP A 644 -13.14 -37.41 24.68
C ASP A 644 -14.34 -36.66 25.28
N LEU A 645 -14.19 -35.36 25.57
CA LEU A 645 -15.27 -34.52 26.11
C LEU A 645 -16.43 -34.41 25.11
N SER A 646 -17.65 -34.28 25.62
CA SER A 646 -18.79 -33.91 24.77
C SER A 646 -18.74 -32.42 24.37
N ASP A 647 -19.38 -32.10 23.25
CA ASP A 647 -19.47 -30.73 22.75
C ASP A 647 -19.91 -29.72 23.83
N GLY A 648 -19.21 -28.58 23.88
CA GLY A 648 -19.45 -27.51 24.85
C GLY A 648 -18.98 -27.80 26.29
N LYS A 649 -18.50 -29.02 26.60
CA LYS A 649 -17.89 -29.33 27.90
C LYS A 649 -16.40 -28.97 27.91
N HIS A 650 -15.91 -28.45 29.03
CA HIS A 650 -14.49 -28.15 29.21
C HIS A 650 -13.95 -28.74 30.50
N THR A 651 -12.64 -28.97 30.54
CA THR A 651 -11.90 -29.35 31.74
C THR A 651 -10.59 -28.58 31.83
N TYR A 652 -9.91 -28.68 32.98
CA TYR A 652 -8.62 -28.04 33.22
C TYR A 652 -7.55 -29.06 33.60
N ILE A 653 -6.36 -28.89 33.05
CA ILE A 653 -5.14 -29.57 33.49
C ILE A 653 -4.23 -28.51 34.09
N TYR A 654 -3.85 -28.65 35.36
CA TYR A 654 -2.94 -27.71 36.01
C TYR A 654 -1.58 -28.34 36.29
N ALA A 655 -0.53 -27.52 36.18
CA ALA A 655 0.78 -27.86 36.70
C ALA A 655 0.70 -28.14 38.22
N PRO A 656 1.42 -29.17 38.71
CA PRO A 656 1.33 -29.61 40.10
C PRO A 656 1.89 -28.57 41.09
N THR A 657 2.85 -27.75 40.65
CA THR A 657 3.51 -26.75 41.49
C THR A 657 3.32 -25.34 40.91
N PRO A 658 2.83 -24.36 41.71
CA PRO A 658 2.78 -22.97 41.29
C PRO A 658 4.17 -22.39 41.00
N VAL A 659 4.27 -21.54 39.99
CA VAL A 659 5.50 -20.77 39.69
C VAL A 659 5.54 -19.47 40.49
N ASN A 660 6.73 -19.03 40.87
CA ASN A 660 6.90 -17.72 41.51
C ASN A 660 6.62 -16.60 40.49
N THR A 661 5.85 -15.57 40.86
CA THR A 661 5.55 -14.48 39.91
C THR A 661 6.79 -13.68 39.51
N THR A 662 7.87 -13.71 40.28
CA THR A 662 9.18 -13.14 39.90
C THR A 662 9.72 -13.78 38.63
N TRP A 663 9.51 -15.10 38.45
CA TRP A 663 9.89 -15.78 37.22
C TRP A 663 9.07 -15.25 36.03
N LEU A 664 7.74 -15.13 36.15
CA LEU A 664 6.89 -14.53 35.12
C LEU A 664 7.26 -13.06 34.84
N ARG A 665 7.60 -12.29 35.88
CA ARG A 665 8.05 -10.89 35.75
C ARG A 665 9.40 -10.80 35.05
N SER A 666 10.29 -11.77 35.23
CA SER A 666 11.57 -11.83 34.51
C SER A 666 11.38 -11.95 33.00
N LYS A 667 10.26 -12.53 32.55
CA LYS A 667 9.86 -12.62 31.14
C LYS A 667 9.24 -11.34 30.59
N CYS A 668 8.93 -10.35 31.44
CA CYS A 668 8.29 -9.10 31.02
C CYS A 668 9.32 -8.07 30.54
N LYS A 669 9.28 -7.68 29.25
CA LYS A 669 10.15 -6.61 28.72
C LYS A 669 9.78 -5.19 29.20
N LYS A 670 8.52 -4.94 29.64
CA LYS A 670 8.04 -3.62 30.13
C LYS A 670 6.97 -3.76 31.22
N ARG A 671 7.14 -3.02 32.33
CA ARG A 671 6.09 -2.63 33.32
C ARG A 671 5.10 -3.75 33.70
N ASN A 672 5.57 -4.93 34.13
CA ASN A 672 4.72 -6.05 34.61
C ASN A 672 3.65 -6.54 33.60
N ARG A 673 3.87 -6.33 32.29
CA ARG A 673 3.00 -6.86 31.25
C ARG A 673 3.68 -8.06 30.60
N LEU A 674 3.14 -9.24 30.87
CA LEU A 674 3.57 -10.48 30.23
C LEU A 674 2.98 -10.54 28.83
N LYS A 675 3.82 -10.72 27.83
CA LYS A 675 3.39 -11.08 26.49
C LYS A 675 3.63 -12.56 26.30
N CYS A 676 2.66 -13.26 25.72
CA CYS A 676 2.83 -14.67 25.43
C CYS A 676 1.99 -15.13 24.24
N HIS A 677 2.38 -16.27 23.68
CA HIS A 677 1.70 -16.98 22.61
C HIS A 677 1.85 -18.48 22.82
N LEU A 678 0.74 -19.20 22.99
CA LEU A 678 0.74 -20.66 23.00
C LEU A 678 0.44 -21.15 21.59
N ASP A 679 1.40 -21.84 20.96
CA ASP A 679 1.26 -22.46 19.64
C ASP A 679 0.76 -23.89 19.76
N ALA A 680 -0.31 -24.22 19.06
CA ALA A 680 -0.90 -25.54 19.04
C ALA A 680 -1.53 -25.86 17.68
N ASP A 681 -1.42 -27.10 17.23
CA ASP A 681 -2.03 -27.56 15.99
C ASP A 681 -3.57 -27.38 16.01
N ALA A 682 -4.16 -27.24 14.83
CA ALA A 682 -5.61 -27.24 14.70
C ALA A 682 -6.22 -28.60 15.10
N GLY A 683 -7.41 -28.59 15.68
CA GLY A 683 -8.20 -29.80 15.98
C GLY A 683 -8.83 -29.85 17.37
N LEU A 684 -8.32 -29.06 18.33
CA LEU A 684 -8.84 -28.98 19.70
C LEU A 684 -8.79 -27.54 20.21
N ASP A 685 -9.80 -27.12 21.00
CA ASP A 685 -9.79 -25.79 21.63
C ASP A 685 -9.01 -25.86 22.95
N ILE A 686 -7.81 -25.29 22.93
CA ILE A 686 -6.88 -25.22 24.06
C ILE A 686 -6.68 -23.75 24.44
N SER A 687 -6.72 -23.45 25.74
CA SER A 687 -6.32 -22.15 26.28
C SER A 687 -5.28 -22.30 27.39
N PHE A 688 -4.26 -21.45 27.39
CA PHE A 688 -3.33 -21.33 28.51
C PHE A 688 -3.98 -20.55 29.67
N VAL A 689 -3.88 -21.09 30.88
CA VAL A 689 -4.52 -20.54 32.08
C VAL A 689 -3.46 -20.13 33.08
N MET A 690 -3.62 -18.96 33.68
CA MET A 690 -2.83 -18.53 34.83
C MET A 690 -3.78 -18.12 35.95
N GLU A 691 -3.69 -18.77 37.11
CA GLU A 691 -4.37 -18.35 38.33
C GLU A 691 -3.37 -17.70 39.28
N TYR A 692 -3.67 -16.49 39.76
CA TYR A 692 -2.76 -15.69 40.58
C TYR A 692 -3.13 -15.81 42.06
N PHE A 693 -2.13 -15.93 42.94
CA PHE A 693 -2.30 -16.05 44.38
C PHE A 693 -1.44 -15.04 45.14
N ASP A 694 -1.95 -14.50 46.26
CA ASP A 694 -1.22 -13.63 47.18
C ASP A 694 -0.20 -14.40 48.06
N ALA A 695 0.46 -13.72 49.00
CA ALA A 695 1.45 -14.33 49.89
C ALA A 695 0.81 -15.30 50.91
N GLU A 696 -0.46 -15.09 51.24
CA GLU A 696 -1.30 -15.92 52.10
C GLU A 696 -1.95 -17.10 51.35
N ASN A 697 -1.64 -17.27 50.05
CA ASN A 697 -2.15 -18.32 49.17
C ASN A 697 -3.66 -18.22 48.85
N ASN A 698 -4.25 -17.03 48.93
CA ASN A 698 -5.59 -16.76 48.42
C ASN A 698 -5.54 -16.43 46.93
N ARG A 699 -6.50 -16.96 46.15
CA ARG A 699 -6.64 -16.62 44.73
C ARG A 699 -7.14 -15.20 44.57
N ILE A 700 -6.41 -14.37 43.82
CA ILE A 700 -6.74 -12.96 43.61
C ILE A 700 -7.27 -12.65 42.22
N ASP A 701 -6.80 -13.35 41.18
CA ASP A 701 -7.22 -13.12 39.80
C ASP A 701 -6.89 -14.35 38.92
N HIS A 702 -7.31 -14.34 37.66
CA HIS A 702 -6.91 -15.34 36.68
C HIS A 702 -6.91 -14.79 35.24
N SER A 703 -6.27 -15.51 34.33
CA SER A 703 -6.29 -15.22 32.90
C SER A 703 -6.46 -16.51 32.12
N ILE A 704 -7.38 -16.52 31.16
CA ILE A 704 -7.60 -17.62 30.21
C ILE A 704 -7.25 -17.09 28.83
N LEU A 705 -6.24 -17.69 28.22
CA LEU A 705 -5.56 -17.20 27.03
C LEU A 705 -5.66 -18.26 25.92
N PRO A 706 -6.62 -18.13 24.98
CA PRO A 706 -6.75 -19.07 23.86
C PRO A 706 -5.43 -19.27 23.10
N ALA A 707 -5.14 -20.52 22.70
CA ALA A 707 -4.00 -20.83 21.86
C ALA A 707 -4.05 -20.11 20.50
N ASN A 708 -2.93 -20.08 19.80
CA ASN A 708 -2.76 -19.49 18.47
C ASN A 708 -3.08 -17.99 18.42
N ARG A 709 -2.99 -17.30 19.56
CA ARG A 709 -3.26 -15.87 19.69
C ARG A 709 -2.23 -15.19 20.57
N ASN A 710 -1.83 -13.99 20.15
CA ASN A 710 -0.97 -13.11 20.95
C ASN A 710 -1.77 -12.51 22.10
N HIS A 711 -1.26 -12.68 23.32
CA HIS A 711 -1.87 -12.15 24.54
C HIS A 711 -0.96 -11.18 25.27
N THR A 712 -1.53 -10.16 25.90
CA THR A 712 -0.80 -9.30 26.83
C THR A 712 -1.55 -9.24 28.14
N VAL A 713 -0.96 -9.84 29.18
CA VAL A 713 -1.56 -9.91 30.51
C VAL A 713 -0.86 -8.94 31.44
N LYS A 714 -1.63 -8.17 32.19
CA LYS A 714 -1.11 -7.34 33.27
C LYS A 714 -1.02 -8.20 34.53
N LEU A 715 0.20 -8.52 34.97
CA LEU A 715 0.39 -9.34 36.17
C LEU A 715 -0.05 -8.53 37.40
N PRO A 716 -0.97 -9.05 38.25
CA PRO A 716 -1.38 -8.37 39.48
C PRO A 716 -0.17 -8.03 40.34
N ILE A 717 -0.14 -6.83 40.93
CA ILE A 717 1.02 -6.37 41.72
C ILE A 717 1.20 -7.24 42.98
N GLU A 718 0.10 -7.64 43.59
CA GLU A 718 0.06 -8.39 44.85
C GLU A 718 0.22 -9.91 44.67
N ALA A 719 0.33 -10.40 43.42
CA ALA A 719 0.53 -11.82 43.15
C ALA A 719 1.94 -12.27 43.58
N ALA A 720 2.03 -13.20 44.53
CA ALA A 720 3.26 -13.85 44.97
C ALA A 720 3.57 -15.12 44.15
N THR A 721 2.54 -15.91 43.83
CA THR A 721 2.66 -17.11 42.97
C THR A 721 1.60 -17.16 41.88
N ALA A 722 1.84 -17.94 40.84
CA ALA A 722 0.88 -18.21 39.78
C ALA A 722 0.81 -19.71 39.47
N LYS A 723 -0.39 -20.27 39.39
CA LYS A 723 -0.62 -21.65 38.97
C LYS A 723 -0.91 -21.68 37.47
N LEU A 724 -0.12 -22.45 36.74
CA LEU A 724 -0.24 -22.59 35.28
C LEU A 724 -1.19 -23.74 34.94
N GLY A 725 -2.05 -23.54 33.96
CA GLY A 725 -3.09 -24.48 33.55
C GLY A 725 -3.30 -24.50 32.03
N LEU A 726 -3.99 -25.54 31.57
CA LEU A 726 -4.58 -25.64 30.24
C LEU A 726 -6.07 -25.86 30.41
N ARG A 727 -6.89 -25.08 29.71
CA ARG A 727 -8.31 -25.33 29.55
C ARG A 727 -8.53 -26.03 28.22
N ILE A 728 -9.20 -27.17 28.23
CA ILE A 728 -9.52 -27.97 27.05
C ILE A 728 -11.04 -27.98 26.89
N LEU A 729 -11.55 -27.62 25.71
CA LEU A 729 -12.99 -27.53 25.42
C LEU A 729 -13.38 -28.43 24.24
N GLY A 730 -14.35 -29.31 24.48
CA GLY A 730 -14.93 -30.22 23.48
C GLY A 730 -14.03 -31.41 23.12
N PRO A 731 -14.51 -32.30 22.23
CA PRO A 731 -13.73 -33.42 21.74
C PRO A 731 -12.68 -32.96 20.72
N GLY A 732 -11.64 -33.78 20.55
CA GLY A 732 -10.67 -33.60 19.47
C GLY A 732 -9.24 -33.94 19.89
N GLU A 733 -8.31 -33.59 19.03
CA GLU A 733 -6.88 -33.85 19.22
C GLU A 733 -6.10 -32.64 18.70
N ALA A 734 -5.10 -32.20 19.45
CA ALA A 734 -4.14 -31.20 19.01
C ALA A 734 -2.80 -31.40 19.71
N ARG A 735 -1.73 -31.03 19.03
CA ARG A 735 -0.38 -30.98 19.60
C ARG A 735 -0.05 -29.56 20.03
N ILE A 736 0.43 -29.40 21.25
CA ILE A 736 1.07 -28.17 21.72
C ILE A 736 2.53 -28.23 21.30
N ASN A 737 2.92 -27.25 20.50
CA ASN A 737 4.26 -27.17 19.95
C ASN A 737 5.16 -26.34 20.87
N GLU A 738 4.73 -25.13 21.25
CA GLU A 738 5.59 -24.18 21.98
C GLU A 738 4.78 -23.08 22.71
N LEU A 739 5.28 -22.62 23.86
CA LEU A 739 4.79 -21.42 24.56
C LEU A 739 5.86 -20.33 24.53
N HIS A 740 5.63 -19.29 23.75
CA HIS A 740 6.53 -18.15 23.64
C HIS A 740 6.23 -17.07 24.68
N PHE A 741 7.27 -16.43 25.23
CA PHE A 741 7.16 -15.28 26.15
C PHE A 741 7.33 -13.92 25.45
N ASP A 742 6.86 -13.83 24.21
CA ASP A 742 6.58 -12.56 23.53
C ASP A 742 5.41 -12.78 22.56
N HIS A 743 5.01 -11.74 21.84
CA HIS A 743 4.10 -11.88 20.70
C HIS A 743 4.84 -12.45 19.49
N ILE A 744 4.29 -13.46 18.82
CA ILE A 744 4.78 -13.91 17.52
C ILE A 744 4.34 -12.91 16.45
N ASP A 745 5.22 -12.58 15.51
CA ASP A 745 4.84 -11.81 14.33
C ASP A 745 4.41 -12.76 13.21
N PHE A 746 3.20 -12.56 12.70
CA PHE A 746 2.64 -13.36 11.61
C PHE A 746 2.61 -12.60 10.29
N SER A 747 3.21 -11.41 10.23
CA SER A 747 3.19 -10.61 9.02
C SER A 747 3.91 -11.33 7.88
N GLY A 748 3.24 -11.41 6.72
CA GLY A 748 3.85 -11.90 5.50
C GLY A 748 4.90 -10.93 4.95
N ALA A 749 5.51 -11.32 3.84
CA ALA A 749 6.40 -10.42 3.11
C ALA A 749 5.65 -9.12 2.72
N PRO A 750 6.24 -7.93 2.92
CA PRO A 750 5.61 -6.70 2.48
C PRO A 750 5.45 -6.70 0.95
N ILE A 751 4.30 -6.26 0.46
CA ILE A 751 3.98 -6.20 -0.96
C ILE A 751 4.49 -4.87 -1.53
N ALA A 752 5.37 -4.97 -2.53
CA ALA A 752 5.80 -3.84 -3.34
C ALA A 752 4.65 -3.27 -4.18
N THR A 753 4.61 -1.94 -4.30
CA THR A 753 3.61 -1.19 -5.08
C THR A 753 4.22 -0.33 -6.18
N ALA A 754 5.55 -0.18 -6.19
CA ALA A 754 6.27 0.61 -7.18
C ALA A 754 7.45 -0.15 -7.82
N ARG A 755 8.00 0.40 -8.90
CA ARG A 755 9.17 -0.15 -9.60
C ARG A 755 10.50 0.28 -9.01
N HIS A 756 10.49 1.32 -8.17
CA HIS A 756 11.67 1.85 -7.50
C HIS A 756 11.48 1.84 -5.98
N LEU A 757 12.54 1.59 -5.24
CA LEU A 757 12.54 1.53 -3.78
C LEU A 757 13.45 2.61 -3.20
N ILE A 758 12.99 3.35 -2.21
CA ILE A 758 13.82 4.19 -1.36
C ILE A 758 14.08 3.47 -0.03
N VAL A 759 15.34 3.29 0.33
CA VAL A 759 15.76 2.75 1.62
C VAL A 759 16.40 3.87 2.44
N THR A 760 15.93 4.05 3.67
CA THR A 760 16.46 5.07 4.59
C THR A 760 16.42 4.61 6.05
N ASN A 761 17.23 5.21 6.91
CA ASN A 761 17.29 4.88 8.33
C ASN A 761 16.12 5.50 9.12
N HIS A 762 15.56 6.59 8.60
CA HIS A 762 14.49 7.37 9.21
C HIS A 762 13.60 8.01 8.16
N TYR A 763 12.33 8.24 8.50
CA TYR A 763 11.36 8.93 7.65
C TYR A 763 10.37 9.67 8.56
N PRO A 764 9.83 10.84 8.15
CA PRO A 764 8.94 11.61 8.99
C PRO A 764 7.57 10.95 9.18
N SER A 765 6.89 11.32 10.26
CA SER A 765 5.48 11.01 10.53
C SER A 765 4.78 12.24 11.14
N TYR A 766 3.44 12.21 11.25
CA TYR A 766 2.69 13.31 11.87
C TYR A 766 3.08 13.59 13.34
N ASP A 767 3.65 12.60 14.03
CA ASP A 767 4.19 12.74 15.40
C ASP A 767 5.69 13.12 15.44
N ASP A 768 6.41 13.05 14.32
CA ASP A 768 7.87 13.26 14.22
C ASP A 768 8.27 13.82 12.84
N ILE A 769 7.95 15.10 12.61
CA ILE A 769 8.02 15.76 11.28
C ILE A 769 9.45 16.08 10.79
N TYR A 770 10.45 16.12 11.67
CA TYR A 770 11.79 16.65 11.34
C TYR A 770 12.81 15.61 10.88
N ARG A 771 12.52 14.31 11.00
CA ARG A 771 13.48 13.27 10.65
C ARG A 771 13.49 13.01 9.14
N ASN A 772 14.62 13.28 8.48
CA ASN A 772 14.81 13.06 7.04
C ASN A 772 13.72 13.70 6.16
N GLY A 773 13.15 14.85 6.57
CA GLY A 773 12.10 15.55 5.81
C GLY A 773 12.50 15.92 4.37
N PHE A 774 13.79 16.10 4.10
CA PHE A 774 14.31 16.32 2.75
C PHE A 774 14.17 15.08 1.85
N VAL A 775 14.27 13.86 2.40
CA VAL A 775 14.02 12.61 1.66
C VAL A 775 12.55 12.55 1.29
N HIS A 776 11.66 12.86 2.24
CA HIS A 776 10.22 12.94 1.97
C HIS A 776 9.89 13.94 0.85
N ARG A 777 10.53 15.12 0.84
CA ARG A 777 10.31 16.11 -0.22
C ARG A 777 10.71 15.60 -1.60
N ARG A 778 11.79 14.82 -1.70
CA ARG A 778 12.20 14.14 -2.94
C ARG A 778 11.13 13.14 -3.37
N VAL A 779 10.64 12.30 -2.45
CA VAL A 779 9.57 11.34 -2.73
C VAL A 779 8.31 12.01 -3.28
N VAL A 780 7.85 13.08 -2.62
CA VAL A 780 6.69 13.86 -3.08
C VAL A 780 6.95 14.47 -4.46
N SER A 781 8.18 14.94 -4.72
CA SER A 781 8.54 15.50 -6.02
C SER A 781 8.61 14.45 -7.13
N TYR A 782 9.08 13.23 -6.83
CA TYR A 782 9.04 12.11 -7.77
C TYR A 782 7.60 11.75 -8.12
N LYS A 783 6.71 11.65 -7.11
CA LYS A 783 5.27 11.40 -7.32
C LYS A 783 4.63 12.48 -8.20
N ASN A 784 4.93 13.77 -7.94
CA ASN A 784 4.44 14.89 -8.74
C ASN A 784 4.96 14.86 -10.19
N ALA A 785 6.11 14.22 -10.44
CA ALA A 785 6.69 14.00 -11.76
C ALA A 785 6.22 12.67 -12.41
N GLY A 786 5.24 11.97 -11.81
CA GLY A 786 4.68 10.73 -12.34
C GLY A 786 5.48 9.47 -12.03
N VAL A 787 6.44 9.53 -11.09
CA VAL A 787 7.28 8.39 -10.69
C VAL A 787 6.99 8.01 -9.24
N ASN A 788 6.22 6.94 -9.05
CA ASN A 788 5.96 6.35 -7.74
C ASN A 788 7.17 5.54 -7.25
N VAL A 789 7.38 5.57 -5.93
CA VAL A 789 8.46 4.83 -5.25
C VAL A 789 7.91 4.21 -3.96
N ASP A 790 8.33 2.99 -3.65
CA ASP A 790 8.11 2.42 -2.33
C ASP A 790 9.13 3.02 -1.35
N VAL A 791 8.73 3.29 -0.11
CA VAL A 791 9.64 3.80 0.93
C VAL A 791 9.79 2.77 2.04
N PHE A 792 11.03 2.36 2.29
CA PHE A 792 11.40 1.45 3.37
C PHE A 792 12.31 2.13 4.38
N ARG A 793 11.83 2.21 5.63
CA ARG A 793 12.57 2.69 6.79
C ARG A 793 13.14 1.50 7.56
N LEU A 794 14.45 1.26 7.42
CA LEU A 794 15.12 0.13 8.08
C LEU A 794 15.31 0.41 9.58
N ARG A 795 14.77 -0.48 10.41
CA ARG A 795 14.84 -0.42 11.88
C ARG A 795 15.00 -1.83 12.42
N VAL A 796 16.25 -2.28 12.60
CA VAL A 796 16.63 -3.66 12.99
C VAL A 796 15.87 -4.22 14.21
N LYS A 797 15.38 -3.37 15.12
CA LYS A 797 14.65 -3.78 16.34
C LYS A 797 13.14 -3.54 16.29
N GLU A 798 12.62 -3.00 15.20
CA GLU A 798 11.20 -2.71 15.03
C GLU A 798 10.57 -3.77 14.12
N ARG A 799 9.35 -4.17 14.46
CA ARG A 799 8.56 -5.13 13.68
C ARG A 799 7.99 -4.46 12.44
N LEU A 800 7.59 -5.29 11.47
CA LEU A 800 6.92 -4.82 10.28
C LEU A 800 5.69 -3.98 10.65
N SER A 801 5.67 -2.75 10.13
CA SER A 801 4.60 -1.80 10.34
C SER A 801 4.51 -0.85 9.17
N PHE A 802 3.35 -0.22 9.04
CA PHE A 802 3.02 0.66 7.94
C PHE A 802 2.40 1.93 8.48
N HIS A 803 2.74 3.06 7.87
CA HIS A 803 2.08 4.33 8.09
C HIS A 803 2.11 5.17 6.80
N GLU A 804 1.34 6.24 6.79
CA GLU A 804 1.32 7.22 5.72
C GLU A 804 1.77 8.58 6.26
N PHE A 805 2.43 9.37 5.40
CA PHE A 805 2.77 10.76 5.66
C PHE A 805 2.69 11.60 4.38
N HIS A 806 1.82 12.62 4.35
CA HIS A 806 1.46 13.45 3.20
C HIS A 806 1.22 12.67 1.88
N GLY A 807 0.45 11.59 1.94
CA GLY A 807 0.11 10.72 0.82
C GLY A 807 1.24 9.78 0.38
N VAL A 808 2.30 9.65 1.17
CA VAL A 808 3.40 8.69 0.93
C VAL A 808 3.31 7.54 1.93
N ASP A 809 3.26 6.32 1.41
CA ASP A 809 3.23 5.10 2.20
C ASP A 809 4.64 4.68 2.62
N VAL A 810 4.80 4.33 3.90
CA VAL A 810 6.09 4.03 4.50
C VAL A 810 6.04 2.67 5.18
N ILE A 811 6.91 1.76 4.72
CA ILE A 811 7.13 0.45 5.30
C ILE A 811 8.27 0.59 6.33
N THR A 812 8.07 0.13 7.55
CA THR A 812 9.12 0.08 8.58
C THR A 812 9.31 -1.36 9.03
N GLY A 813 10.53 -1.87 8.99
CA GLY A 813 10.82 -3.26 9.36
C GLY A 813 12.31 -3.55 9.54
N GLY A 814 12.60 -4.83 9.81
CA GLY A 814 13.95 -5.38 9.99
C GLY A 814 14.67 -5.64 8.67
N LYS A 815 15.80 -6.36 8.77
CA LYS A 815 16.63 -6.70 7.59
C LYS A 815 15.95 -7.75 6.72
N GLU A 816 15.29 -8.69 7.36
CA GLU A 816 14.55 -9.80 6.77
C GLU A 816 13.32 -9.28 6.00
N ASP A 817 12.63 -8.28 6.55
CA ASP A 817 11.52 -7.59 5.86
C ASP A 817 11.98 -6.87 4.60
N LEU A 818 13.12 -6.14 4.68
CA LEU A 818 13.72 -5.47 3.53
C LEU A 818 14.13 -6.48 2.47
N GLN A 819 14.77 -7.57 2.88
CA GLN A 819 15.20 -8.64 1.97
C GLN A 819 14.00 -9.24 1.22
N ARG A 820 12.95 -9.65 1.95
CA ARG A 820 11.72 -10.20 1.37
C ARG A 820 11.00 -9.20 0.46
N LEU A 821 11.02 -7.91 0.80
CA LEU A 821 10.45 -6.87 -0.07
C LEU A 821 11.21 -6.75 -1.39
N ILE A 822 12.55 -6.79 -1.37
CA ILE A 822 13.37 -6.69 -2.57
C ILE A 822 13.21 -7.95 -3.45
N GLU A 823 13.26 -9.14 -2.85
CA GLU A 823 13.11 -10.42 -3.55
C GLU A 823 11.77 -10.53 -4.28
N ASN A 824 10.68 -10.10 -3.64
CA ASN A 824 9.32 -10.19 -4.19
C ASN A 824 8.87 -8.96 -4.99
N GLY A 825 9.62 -7.85 -4.90
CA GLY A 825 9.25 -6.57 -5.50
C GLY A 825 9.72 -6.39 -6.94
N HIS A 826 10.79 -7.09 -7.35
CA HIS A 826 11.43 -6.94 -8.67
C HIS A 826 11.73 -5.48 -9.03
N TYR A 827 12.32 -4.73 -8.10
CA TYR A 827 12.68 -3.32 -8.32
C TYR A 827 13.72 -3.16 -9.42
N GLU A 828 13.52 -2.15 -10.28
CA GLU A 828 14.52 -1.73 -11.27
C GLU A 828 15.68 -0.98 -10.61
N SER A 829 15.36 -0.18 -9.59
CA SER A 829 16.36 0.58 -8.86
C SER A 829 16.04 0.72 -7.38
N ILE A 830 17.10 0.72 -6.56
CA ILE A 830 17.04 0.97 -5.13
C ILE A 830 17.87 2.23 -4.82
N ILE A 831 17.21 3.23 -4.26
CA ILE A 831 17.77 4.53 -3.88
C ILE A 831 18.02 4.51 -2.39
N VAL A 832 19.26 4.68 -1.95
CA VAL A 832 19.64 4.55 -0.54
C VAL A 832 20.07 5.89 0.01
N HIS A 833 19.45 6.31 1.12
CA HIS A 833 19.84 7.49 1.89
C HIS A 833 20.44 7.06 3.22
N PHE A 834 21.63 7.60 3.56
CA PHE A 834 22.36 7.29 4.79
C PHE A 834 22.70 5.80 4.92
N LEU A 835 23.37 5.26 3.89
CA LEU A 835 23.79 3.85 3.88
C LEU A 835 24.57 3.49 5.15
N ASP A 836 24.13 2.43 5.83
CA ASP A 836 24.76 1.88 7.03
C ASP A 836 25.05 0.38 6.87
N PRO A 837 25.79 -0.24 7.81
CA PRO A 837 26.15 -1.65 7.72
C PRO A 837 24.96 -2.62 7.68
N ASP A 838 23.85 -2.30 8.35
CA ASP A 838 22.67 -3.16 8.39
C ASP A 838 21.95 -3.14 7.04
N MET A 839 21.78 -1.96 6.43
CA MET A 839 21.27 -1.83 5.06
C MET A 839 22.17 -2.57 4.07
N TRP A 840 23.49 -2.33 4.16
CA TRP A 840 24.45 -2.95 3.24
C TRP A 840 24.47 -4.48 3.33
N SER A 841 24.28 -5.03 4.53
CA SER A 841 24.24 -6.50 4.72
C SER A 841 23.14 -7.18 3.90
N VAL A 842 22.03 -6.46 3.64
CA VAL A 842 20.93 -6.90 2.76
C VAL A 842 21.24 -6.54 1.31
N LEU A 843 21.48 -5.26 1.03
CA LEU A 843 21.60 -4.72 -0.32
C LEU A 843 22.71 -5.34 -1.16
N ARG A 844 23.85 -5.70 -0.54
CA ARG A 844 24.99 -6.32 -1.24
C ARG A 844 24.63 -7.61 -1.99
N GLN A 845 23.56 -8.28 -1.59
CA GLN A 845 23.07 -9.52 -2.20
C GLN A 845 22.40 -9.26 -3.56
N PHE A 846 21.96 -8.02 -3.83
CA PHE A 846 21.18 -7.62 -5.01
C PHE A 846 21.96 -6.77 -6.02
N CYS A 847 23.19 -6.36 -5.69
CA CYS A 847 24.03 -5.49 -6.54
C CYS A 847 24.39 -6.04 -7.95
N ARG A 848 23.98 -7.26 -8.29
CA ARG A 848 24.21 -7.88 -9.63
C ARG A 848 23.02 -7.77 -10.58
N ASN A 849 21.83 -7.54 -10.03
CA ASN A 849 20.58 -7.68 -10.77
C ASN A 849 19.71 -6.41 -10.68
N THR A 850 20.07 -5.49 -9.79
CA THR A 850 19.28 -4.30 -9.48
C THR A 850 20.20 -3.11 -9.35
N ARG A 851 19.83 -2.01 -9.99
CA ARG A 851 20.60 -0.76 -9.91
C ARG A 851 20.48 -0.16 -8.51
N ILE A 852 21.60 0.04 -7.82
CA ILE A 852 21.61 0.64 -6.48
C ILE A 852 22.28 2.00 -6.55
N VAL A 853 21.54 3.05 -6.18
CA VAL A 853 22.02 4.43 -6.18
C VAL A 853 22.08 4.95 -4.75
N VAL A 854 23.28 5.26 -4.26
CA VAL A 854 23.53 5.68 -2.88
C VAL A 854 23.73 7.19 -2.80
N TRP A 855 22.81 7.90 -2.15
CA TRP A 855 22.98 9.31 -1.81
C TRP A 855 23.86 9.46 -0.57
N VAL A 856 24.98 10.15 -0.75
CA VAL A 856 25.96 10.41 0.30
C VAL A 856 25.74 11.83 0.86
N HIS A 857 25.49 11.94 2.16
CA HIS A 857 25.11 13.20 2.86
C HIS A 857 26.22 13.79 3.73
N GLY A 858 27.30 13.04 3.97
CA GLY A 858 28.43 13.47 4.80
C GLY A 858 28.46 12.82 6.17
N PHE A 859 27.35 12.84 6.94
CA PHE A 859 27.34 12.33 8.32
C PHE A 859 27.74 10.83 8.44
N GLU A 860 27.34 10.04 7.46
CA GLU A 860 27.57 8.61 7.35
C GLU A 860 28.98 8.24 6.91
N ILE A 861 29.71 9.15 6.24
CA ILE A 861 31.00 8.87 5.59
C ILE A 861 32.17 9.67 6.14
N GLN A 862 31.99 10.94 6.55
CA GLN A 862 33.17 11.74 6.90
C GLN A 862 33.92 11.20 8.12
N PRO A 863 35.25 11.28 8.08
CA PRO A 863 36.10 10.89 9.18
C PRO A 863 36.12 11.93 10.31
N TRP A 864 36.64 11.54 11.47
CA TRP A 864 36.64 12.39 12.67
C TRP A 864 37.40 13.71 12.48
N TRP A 865 38.46 13.76 11.65
CA TRP A 865 39.27 14.99 11.48
C TRP A 865 38.49 16.12 10.79
N ARG A 866 37.61 15.79 9.84
CA ARG A 866 36.68 16.73 9.19
C ARG A 866 35.61 17.28 10.14
N ARG A 867 35.45 16.67 11.33
CA ARG A 867 34.47 17.05 12.37
C ARG A 867 35.12 17.46 13.68
N SER A 868 36.42 17.78 13.65
CA SER A 868 37.22 18.06 14.85
C SER A 868 36.62 19.17 15.73
N PHE A 869 36.00 20.18 15.13
CA PHE A 869 35.29 21.27 15.79
C PHE A 869 34.09 20.84 16.67
N ASN A 870 33.65 19.57 16.61
CA ASN A 870 32.58 19.04 17.46
C ASN A 870 33.09 18.38 18.77
N TYR A 871 34.40 18.20 18.94
CA TYR A 871 34.95 17.40 20.05
C TYR A 871 35.66 18.27 21.09
N GLU A 872 34.96 18.59 22.17
CA GLU A 872 35.46 19.48 23.24
C GLU A 872 36.37 18.77 24.25
N THR A 873 36.27 17.45 24.40
CA THR A 873 37.03 16.70 25.41
C THR A 873 37.86 15.57 24.80
N LYS A 874 38.99 15.23 25.43
CA LYS A 874 39.83 14.09 25.02
C LYS A 874 39.04 12.77 24.96
N LYS A 875 38.05 12.59 25.87
CA LYS A 875 37.18 11.42 25.89
C LYS A 875 36.25 11.38 24.68
N HIS A 876 35.61 12.49 24.33
CA HIS A 876 34.78 12.61 23.12
C HIS A 876 35.59 12.33 21.86
N LEU A 877 36.79 12.91 21.78
CA LEU A 877 37.70 12.71 20.66
C LEU A 877 38.12 11.24 20.52
N LYS A 878 38.49 10.56 21.61
CA LYS A 878 38.87 9.13 21.56
C LYS A 878 37.72 8.25 21.04
N ARG A 879 36.49 8.49 21.52
CA ARG A 879 35.30 7.77 21.05
C ARG A 879 35.03 8.04 19.56
N ALA A 880 35.18 9.30 19.12
CA ALA A 880 34.99 9.68 17.74
C ALA A 880 36.02 9.04 16.79
N LYS A 881 37.29 8.95 17.21
CA LYS A 881 38.35 8.26 16.45
C LYS A 881 38.01 6.80 16.22
N SER A 882 37.66 6.06 17.27
CA SER A 882 37.27 4.65 17.17
C SER A 882 36.05 4.44 16.26
N ALA A 883 34.98 5.23 16.45
CA ALA A 883 33.81 5.14 15.57
C ALA A 883 34.09 5.57 14.11
N SER A 884 35.12 6.39 13.89
CA SER A 884 35.58 6.78 12.56
C SER A 884 36.40 5.68 11.89
N GLU A 885 37.19 4.91 12.64
CA GLU A 885 37.94 3.76 12.10
C GLU A 885 36.98 2.70 11.55
N ASP A 886 35.94 2.34 12.31
CA ASP A 886 34.90 1.40 11.85
C ASP A 886 34.21 1.89 10.57
N ARG A 887 33.86 3.17 10.52
CA ARG A 887 33.24 3.82 9.35
C ARG A 887 34.18 3.84 8.14
N ILE A 888 35.45 4.15 8.34
CA ILE A 888 36.45 4.15 7.27
C ILE A 888 36.58 2.74 6.69
N ASN A 889 36.70 1.72 7.54
CA ASN A 889 36.82 0.33 7.10
C ASN A 889 35.58 -0.12 6.32
N PHE A 890 34.38 0.22 6.81
CA PHE A 890 33.12 -0.07 6.13
C PHE A 890 33.03 0.54 4.72
N TRP A 891 33.33 1.82 4.58
CA TRP A 891 33.27 2.49 3.27
C TRP A 891 34.40 2.08 2.34
N LYS A 892 35.60 1.79 2.87
CA LYS A 892 36.68 1.19 2.07
C LYS A 892 36.28 -0.16 1.50
N ASP A 893 35.59 -1.00 2.27
CA ASP A 893 35.05 -2.28 1.79
C ASP A 893 34.06 -2.07 0.63
N ILE A 894 33.11 -1.14 0.79
CA ILE A 894 32.13 -0.80 -0.26
C ILE A 894 32.82 -0.29 -1.53
N PHE A 895 33.73 0.68 -1.39
CA PHE A 895 34.44 1.24 -2.53
C PHE A 895 35.40 0.25 -3.20
N SER A 896 35.90 -0.75 -2.45
CA SER A 896 36.80 -1.78 -2.99
C SER A 896 36.04 -2.93 -3.67
N ASN A 897 34.82 -3.23 -3.23
CA ASN A 897 33.97 -4.32 -3.76
C ASN A 897 32.95 -3.83 -4.79
N TYR A 898 33.35 -2.92 -5.68
CA TYR A 898 32.48 -2.28 -6.68
C TYR A 898 31.95 -3.29 -7.72
N GLN A 899 30.64 -3.29 -7.94
CA GLN A 899 29.97 -4.04 -9.01
C GLN A 899 29.34 -3.06 -10.01
N ASP A 900 28.99 -3.56 -11.20
CA ASP A 900 28.55 -2.72 -12.33
C ASP A 900 27.26 -1.93 -12.08
N ASP A 901 26.44 -2.31 -11.10
CA ASP A 901 25.14 -1.68 -10.85
C ASP A 901 25.10 -0.75 -9.62
N LEU A 902 26.25 -0.50 -8.97
CA LEU A 902 26.35 0.45 -7.84
C LEU A 902 26.79 1.85 -8.32
N HIS A 903 26.01 2.88 -7.95
CA HIS A 903 26.25 4.28 -8.29
C HIS A 903 26.16 5.18 -7.06
N PHE A 904 27.00 6.21 -6.96
CA PHE A 904 27.02 7.14 -5.83
C PHE A 904 26.56 8.55 -6.25
N THR A 905 25.75 9.19 -5.44
CA THR A 905 25.33 10.57 -5.67
C THR A 905 25.88 11.47 -4.56
N PHE A 906 26.63 12.48 -4.97
CA PHE A 906 27.15 13.52 -4.09
C PHE A 906 26.46 14.85 -4.39
N VAL A 907 26.27 15.69 -3.37
CA VAL A 907 25.56 16.97 -3.53
C VAL A 907 26.45 18.12 -4.04
N SER A 908 27.77 17.94 -4.08
CA SER A 908 28.72 18.90 -4.64
C SER A 908 30.00 18.21 -5.11
N ARG A 909 30.76 18.87 -5.98
CA ARG A 909 32.02 18.33 -6.51
C ARG A 909 33.10 18.31 -5.44
N HIS A 910 33.16 19.34 -4.61
CA HIS A 910 34.05 19.47 -3.48
C HIS A 910 33.84 18.32 -2.52
N PHE A 911 32.58 18.00 -2.18
CA PHE A 911 32.30 16.90 -1.27
C PHE A 911 32.67 15.54 -1.87
N ALA A 912 32.42 15.33 -3.16
CA ALA A 912 32.88 14.12 -3.85
C ALA A 912 34.41 13.96 -3.79
N ASN A 913 35.15 15.04 -4.08
CA ASN A 913 36.61 15.05 -4.01
C ASN A 913 37.12 14.84 -2.58
N GLU A 914 36.52 15.51 -1.59
CA GLU A 914 36.86 15.35 -0.16
C GLU A 914 36.76 13.88 0.26
N VAL A 915 35.68 13.20 -0.14
CA VAL A 915 35.50 11.78 0.14
C VAL A 915 36.55 10.92 -0.57
N MET A 916 36.84 11.16 -1.85
CA MET A 916 37.85 10.38 -2.57
C MET A 916 39.25 10.55 -1.96
N GLU A 917 39.60 11.77 -1.52
CA GLU A 917 40.84 12.08 -0.82
C GLU A 917 40.92 11.39 0.55
N ASP A 918 39.87 11.51 1.37
CA ASP A 918 39.86 10.96 2.73
C ASP A 918 39.96 9.42 2.74
N TYR A 919 39.55 8.77 1.64
CA TYR A 919 39.52 7.32 1.49
C TYR A 919 40.65 6.73 0.65
N ASP A 920 41.45 7.56 -0.01
CA ASP A 920 42.53 7.17 -0.94
C ASP A 920 42.05 6.25 -2.07
N LEU A 921 40.84 6.51 -2.59
CA LEU A 921 40.15 5.70 -3.59
C LEU A 921 39.39 6.59 -4.59
N PRO A 922 39.95 6.87 -5.77
CA PRO A 922 39.25 7.65 -6.80
C PRO A 922 38.14 6.80 -7.44
N LEU A 923 36.90 7.31 -7.43
CA LEU A 923 35.79 6.69 -8.14
C LEU A 923 35.82 7.10 -9.63
N PRO A 924 35.56 6.18 -10.58
CA PRO A 924 35.42 6.54 -11.98
C PRO A 924 34.23 7.49 -12.19
N ALA A 925 34.32 8.40 -13.16
CA ALA A 925 33.23 9.35 -13.47
C ALA A 925 31.90 8.67 -13.85
N SER A 926 31.92 7.41 -14.31
CA SER A 926 30.71 6.63 -14.58
C SER A 926 30.02 6.08 -13.32
N ARG A 927 30.67 6.15 -12.15
CA ARG A 927 30.21 5.57 -10.88
C ARG A 927 29.65 6.56 -9.90
N TYR A 928 29.75 7.85 -10.21
CA TYR A 928 29.16 8.86 -9.37
C TYR A 928 28.60 10.02 -10.17
N SER A 929 27.60 10.67 -9.60
CA SER A 929 27.02 11.91 -10.12
C SER A 929 27.09 13.00 -9.06
N VAL A 930 27.28 14.24 -9.50
CA VAL A 930 27.08 15.41 -8.64
C VAL A 930 25.68 15.96 -8.92
N ILE A 931 24.75 15.74 -8.00
CA ILE A 931 23.37 16.22 -8.08
C ILE A 931 23.05 16.97 -6.78
N HIS A 932 22.84 18.28 -6.91
CA HIS A 932 22.58 19.18 -5.79
C HIS A 932 21.27 18.85 -5.07
N ASN A 933 21.09 19.38 -3.87
CA ASN A 933 19.78 19.38 -3.21
C ASN A 933 18.82 20.34 -3.93
N PRO A 934 17.55 19.95 -4.08
CA PRO A 934 16.53 20.77 -4.75
C PRO A 934 16.12 21.96 -3.86
N ILE A 935 15.97 23.13 -4.48
CA ILE A 935 15.41 24.34 -3.89
C ILE A 935 14.05 24.60 -4.51
N ASP A 936 13.01 24.71 -3.68
CA ASP A 936 11.66 25.02 -4.11
C ASP A 936 11.56 26.51 -4.50
N THR A 937 11.84 26.82 -5.76
CA THR A 937 11.85 28.19 -6.30
C THR A 937 10.47 28.80 -6.43
N GLU A 938 9.39 28.01 -6.26
CA GLU A 938 8.01 28.51 -6.19
C GLU A 938 7.68 28.98 -4.77
N LEU A 939 8.09 28.23 -3.74
CA LEU A 939 7.96 28.65 -2.34
C LEU A 939 8.92 29.80 -2.02
N PHE A 940 10.19 29.67 -2.38
CA PHE A 940 11.24 30.68 -2.22
C PHE A 940 11.36 31.53 -3.49
N ARG A 941 10.23 32.09 -3.91
CA ARG A 941 10.15 32.90 -5.12
C ARG A 941 10.94 34.20 -4.97
N TYR A 942 11.70 34.54 -6.00
CA TYR A 942 12.34 35.86 -6.12
C TYR A 942 11.30 36.94 -6.36
N GLU A 943 11.32 37.94 -5.49
CA GLU A 943 10.68 39.24 -5.66
C GLU A 943 11.79 40.31 -5.65
N PRO A 944 11.76 41.30 -6.57
CA PRO A 944 12.76 42.36 -6.59
C PRO A 944 12.89 43.01 -5.21
N LYS A 945 14.13 43.11 -4.71
CA LYS A 945 14.41 43.71 -3.41
C LYS A 945 14.42 45.23 -3.50
N GLU A 946 13.97 45.88 -2.43
CA GLU A 946 14.15 47.31 -2.25
C GLU A 946 15.55 47.60 -1.70
N ALA A 947 16.16 48.71 -2.13
CA ALA A 947 17.50 49.09 -1.68
C ALA A 947 17.60 49.22 -0.15
N SER A 948 16.52 49.57 0.55
CA SER A 948 16.49 49.65 2.02
C SER A 948 16.61 48.29 2.71
N GLN A 949 16.27 47.18 2.05
CA GLN A 949 16.35 45.84 2.63
C GLN A 949 17.79 45.37 2.86
N ARG A 950 18.78 46.03 2.24
CA ARG A 950 20.22 45.81 2.53
C ARG A 950 20.59 46.07 3.99
N LEU A 951 19.78 46.86 4.71
CA LEU A 951 19.95 47.18 6.12
C LEU A 951 19.35 46.12 7.05
N ARG A 952 18.63 45.13 6.52
CA ARG A 952 17.95 44.09 7.29
C ARG A 952 18.65 42.74 7.08
N ILE A 953 19.30 42.27 8.14
CA ILE A 953 20.13 41.08 8.16
C ILE A 953 19.41 39.95 8.91
N LEU A 954 19.24 38.83 8.23
CA LEU A 954 18.60 37.64 8.74
C LEU A 954 19.64 36.54 8.98
N ALA A 955 19.59 35.90 10.14
CA ALA A 955 20.36 34.70 10.45
C ALA A 955 19.40 33.62 10.97
N ILE A 956 19.21 32.56 10.19
CA ILE A 956 18.40 31.40 10.58
C ILE A 956 19.31 30.18 10.60
N GLY A 957 19.37 29.47 11.73
CA GLY A 957 20.21 28.28 11.82
C GLY A 957 20.09 27.52 13.14
N PRO A 958 20.41 26.22 13.14
CA PRO A 958 20.43 25.42 14.36
C PRO A 958 21.64 25.75 15.24
N TYR A 959 21.43 25.80 16.55
CA TYR A 959 22.47 25.99 17.57
C TYR A 959 22.89 24.66 18.19
N MET A 960 22.90 23.59 17.39
CA MET A 960 23.11 22.23 17.86
C MET A 960 24.59 21.82 17.91
N SER A 961 25.44 22.43 17.08
CA SER A 961 26.87 22.17 17.05
C SER A 961 27.65 23.37 16.50
N ARG A 962 28.95 23.41 16.76
CA ARG A 962 29.85 24.46 16.27
C ARG A 962 30.05 24.43 14.75
N LYS A 963 29.54 23.40 14.06
CA LYS A 963 29.52 23.31 12.59
C LYS A 963 28.93 24.56 11.95
N TYR A 964 27.86 25.11 12.51
CA TYR A 964 27.09 26.21 11.92
C TYR A 964 27.71 27.59 12.18
N ALA A 965 28.88 27.66 12.83
CA ALA A 965 29.65 28.89 13.03
C ALA A 965 28.85 30.11 13.55
N ASN A 966 27.78 29.89 14.32
CA ASN A 966 26.93 30.97 14.83
C ASN A 966 27.70 31.96 15.72
N ASP A 967 28.81 31.52 16.30
CA ASP A 967 29.78 32.35 17.02
C ASP A 967 30.44 33.40 16.11
N LEU A 968 30.76 33.07 14.86
CA LEU A 968 31.29 34.05 13.89
C LEU A 968 30.25 35.12 13.52
N SER A 969 28.97 34.74 13.43
CA SER A 969 27.90 35.72 13.23
C SER A 969 27.82 36.72 14.38
N VAL A 970 27.94 36.23 15.62
CA VAL A 970 27.96 37.06 16.83
C VAL A 970 29.16 37.99 16.83
N GLU A 971 30.36 37.47 16.57
CA GLU A 971 31.60 38.27 16.50
C GLU A 971 31.53 39.34 15.40
N ALA A 972 30.95 39.03 14.24
CA ALA A 972 30.77 39.99 13.14
C ALA A 972 29.82 41.13 13.53
N ILE A 973 28.70 40.82 14.19
CA ILE A 973 27.76 41.84 14.68
C ILE A 973 28.42 42.73 15.74
N LEU A 974 29.18 42.14 16.66
CA LEU A 974 29.92 42.89 17.68
C LEU A 974 31.01 43.79 17.06
N ALA A 975 31.68 43.35 16.00
CA ALA A 975 32.66 44.16 15.28
C ALA A 975 32.04 45.38 14.59
N LEU A 976 30.75 45.33 14.26
CA LEU A 976 29.99 46.46 13.71
C LEU A 976 29.45 47.41 14.78
N ARG A 977 29.34 46.96 16.04
CA ARG A 977 28.66 47.70 17.13
C ARG A 977 29.14 49.14 17.28
N ASP A 978 30.45 49.36 17.15
CA ASP A 978 31.07 50.67 17.38
C ASP A 978 31.13 51.53 16.10
N LYS A 979 30.51 51.08 15.00
CA LYS A 979 30.42 51.83 13.73
C LYS A 979 29.28 52.86 13.77
N PRO A 980 29.43 54.05 13.17
CA PRO A 980 28.40 55.09 13.19
C PRO A 980 27.05 54.69 12.61
N PHE A 981 27.04 53.74 11.67
CA PHE A 981 25.83 53.27 11.00
C PHE A 981 25.18 52.06 11.67
N PHE A 982 25.72 51.54 12.77
CA PHE A 982 25.24 50.31 13.37
C PHE A 982 23.76 50.38 13.75
N SER A 983 23.29 51.53 14.25
CA SER A 983 21.90 51.77 14.62
C SER A 983 20.91 51.72 13.45
N ASP A 984 21.40 51.85 12.21
CA ASP A 984 20.55 51.77 11.01
C ASP A 984 20.32 50.31 10.57
N LEU A 985 21.16 49.39 11.04
CA LEU A 985 21.07 47.97 10.72
C LEU A 985 20.07 47.28 11.64
N GLU A 986 19.29 46.35 11.10
CA GLU A 986 18.40 45.47 11.86
C GLU A 986 18.88 44.02 11.73
N PHE A 987 19.09 43.35 12.85
CA PHE A 987 19.46 41.93 12.89
C PHE A 987 18.31 41.10 13.46
N ARG A 988 17.92 40.04 12.76
CA ARG A 988 16.99 39.04 13.28
C ARG A 988 17.61 37.66 13.26
N ILE A 989 17.69 37.04 14.44
CA ILE A 989 18.40 35.79 14.68
C ILE A 989 17.41 34.77 15.23
N ILE A 990 17.22 33.67 14.50
CA ILE A 990 16.20 32.67 14.81
C ILE A 990 16.81 31.27 14.77
N GLY A 991 16.56 30.50 15.83
CA GLY A 991 16.97 29.10 15.91
C GLY A 991 16.76 28.50 17.28
N ASP A 992 17.20 27.26 17.47
CA ASP A 992 17.29 26.63 18.78
C ASP A 992 18.39 25.57 18.80
N GLY A 993 18.82 25.17 19.98
CA GLY A 993 19.81 24.13 20.21
C GLY A 993 20.60 24.35 21.49
N LYS A 994 21.44 23.38 21.82
CA LYS A 994 22.20 23.37 23.08
C LYS A 994 23.17 24.55 23.26
N LEU A 995 23.61 25.17 22.16
CA LEU A 995 24.53 26.32 22.15
C LEU A 995 23.80 27.66 22.08
N PHE A 996 22.46 27.68 22.03
CA PHE A 996 21.67 28.89 21.74
C PHE A 996 21.97 30.02 22.74
N GLU A 997 21.82 29.73 24.04
CA GLU A 997 22.01 30.74 25.09
C GLU A 997 23.47 31.20 25.21
N GLU A 998 24.43 30.26 25.21
CA GLU A 998 25.86 30.57 25.32
C GLU A 998 26.32 31.46 24.16
N THR A 999 25.93 31.11 22.94
CA THR A 999 26.39 31.79 21.73
C THR A 999 25.81 33.20 21.62
N LEU A 1000 24.52 33.37 21.93
CA LEU A 1000 23.81 34.64 21.71
C LEU A 1000 23.83 35.60 22.90
N ALA A 1001 24.32 35.16 24.07
CA ALA A 1001 24.45 36.02 25.26
C ALA A 1001 25.09 37.40 24.98
N PRO A 1002 26.17 37.52 24.17
CA PRO A 1002 26.80 38.82 23.90
C PRO A 1002 25.95 39.82 23.12
N LEU A 1003 24.92 39.37 22.40
CA LEU A 1003 24.05 40.22 21.60
C LEU A 1003 22.79 40.69 22.35
N ARG A 1004 22.50 40.10 23.51
CA ARG A 1004 21.32 40.47 24.29
C ARG A 1004 21.46 41.90 24.81
N GLY A 1005 20.42 42.72 24.61
CA GLY A 1005 20.39 44.12 25.04
C GLY A 1005 20.86 45.13 23.99
N LEU A 1006 21.18 44.70 22.76
CA LEU A 1006 21.35 45.59 21.62
C LEU A 1006 19.98 45.94 21.03
N ASP A 1007 19.66 47.23 20.91
CA ASP A 1007 18.32 47.72 20.50
C ASP A 1007 17.91 47.28 19.09
N ASN A 1008 18.89 47.00 18.23
CA ASN A 1008 18.70 46.64 16.84
C ASN A 1008 18.87 45.13 16.56
N VAL A 1009 18.91 44.29 17.59
CA VAL A 1009 19.02 42.83 17.48
C VAL A 1009 17.79 42.14 18.07
N THR A 1010 17.07 41.40 17.24
CA THR A 1010 15.94 40.55 17.65
C THR A 1010 16.37 39.08 17.70
N ILE A 1011 16.14 38.41 18.83
CA ILE A 1011 16.49 36.99 19.04
C ILE A 1011 15.23 36.18 19.33
N GLU A 1012 14.99 35.14 18.53
CA GLU A 1012 13.86 34.21 18.72
C GLU A 1012 14.36 32.77 18.90
N ARG A 1013 13.91 32.14 19.98
CA ARG A 1013 14.25 30.74 20.28
C ARG A 1013 13.15 29.79 19.83
N ARG A 1014 13.20 29.37 18.56
CA ARG A 1014 12.26 28.41 17.96
C ARG A 1014 12.79 27.84 16.64
N PHE A 1015 12.15 26.78 16.16
CA PHE A 1015 12.30 26.31 14.78
C PHE A 1015 11.19 26.92 13.90
N LEU A 1016 11.53 27.24 12.65
CA LEU A 1016 10.60 27.77 11.66
C LEU A 1016 10.23 26.69 10.64
N THR A 1017 8.99 26.74 10.17
CA THR A 1017 8.54 26.02 8.97
C THR A 1017 9.03 26.72 7.70
N GLN A 1018 9.17 26.01 6.59
CA GLN A 1018 9.59 26.63 5.31
C GLN A 1018 8.68 27.79 4.86
N PRO A 1019 7.34 27.74 5.00
CA PRO A 1019 6.49 28.90 4.72
C PRO A 1019 6.82 30.11 5.59
N GLU A 1020 7.08 29.94 6.89
CA GLU A 1020 7.51 31.05 7.75
C GLU A 1020 8.87 31.62 7.32
N ILE A 1021 9.81 30.76 6.92
CA ILE A 1021 11.10 31.18 6.37
C ILE A 1021 10.90 31.99 5.08
N ALA A 1022 10.03 31.52 4.17
CA ALA A 1022 9.74 32.20 2.91
C ALA A 1022 9.10 33.58 3.13
N GLU A 1023 8.18 33.73 4.10
CA GLU A 1023 7.62 35.04 4.46
C GLU A 1023 8.68 35.98 5.04
N LEU A 1024 9.54 35.50 5.93
CA LEU A 1024 10.66 36.30 6.44
C LEU A 1024 11.60 36.70 5.29
N HIS A 1025 11.89 35.80 4.35
CA HIS A 1025 12.73 36.14 3.22
C HIS A 1025 12.17 37.30 2.39
N LYS A 1026 10.86 37.55 2.35
CA LYS A 1026 10.31 38.74 1.67
C LYS A 1026 10.72 40.05 2.35
N GLU A 1027 10.83 40.05 3.67
CA GLU A 1027 11.09 41.24 4.48
C GLU A 1027 12.58 41.63 4.57
N TYR A 1028 13.48 40.65 4.46
CA TYR A 1028 14.94 40.83 4.64
C TYR A 1028 15.71 40.84 3.30
N GLY A 1029 16.88 41.47 3.30
CA GLY A 1029 17.74 41.59 2.12
C GLY A 1029 19.08 40.87 2.24
N VAL A 1030 19.65 40.73 3.44
CA VAL A 1030 20.96 40.10 3.66
C VAL A 1030 20.80 38.84 4.50
N PHE A 1031 21.46 37.75 4.11
CA PHE A 1031 21.45 36.49 4.86
C PHE A 1031 22.84 36.20 5.43
N LEU A 1032 22.99 36.30 6.75
CA LEU A 1032 24.25 36.04 7.46
C LEU A 1032 24.33 34.56 7.86
N CYS A 1033 25.15 33.80 7.14
CA CYS A 1033 25.19 32.34 7.28
C CYS A 1033 26.63 31.78 7.15
N PRO A 1034 27.54 32.10 8.07
CA PRO A 1034 28.83 31.42 8.11
C PRO A 1034 28.66 29.94 8.46
N THR A 1035 29.65 29.12 8.11
CA THR A 1035 29.69 27.71 8.46
C THR A 1035 31.15 27.24 8.57
N ARG A 1036 31.41 26.19 9.35
CA ARG A 1036 32.72 25.53 9.39
C ARG A 1036 32.82 24.42 8.35
N TRP A 1037 31.68 23.91 7.88
CA TRP A 1037 31.61 22.92 6.82
C TRP A 1037 30.19 22.80 6.29
N ASP A 1038 30.01 22.78 4.98
CA ASP A 1038 28.73 22.44 4.35
C ASP A 1038 28.97 21.69 3.04
N SER A 1039 28.13 20.69 2.77
CA SER A 1039 28.14 19.95 1.52
C SER A 1039 27.44 20.70 0.39
N GLN A 1040 26.59 21.68 0.74
CA GLN A 1040 25.99 22.63 -0.19
C GLN A 1040 25.67 23.95 0.53
N GLY A 1041 24.77 23.93 1.51
CA GLY A 1041 24.19 25.11 2.15
C GLY A 1041 22.74 25.38 1.72
N VAL A 1042 21.82 24.44 1.97
CA VAL A 1042 20.41 24.52 1.49
C VAL A 1042 19.70 25.79 1.98
N SER A 1043 19.78 26.15 3.26
CA SER A 1043 19.12 27.35 3.78
C SER A 1043 19.67 28.65 3.18
N ARG A 1044 20.97 28.68 2.83
CA ARG A 1044 21.57 29.78 2.08
C ARG A 1044 21.00 29.84 0.67
N ASP A 1045 20.89 28.71 -0.02
CA ASP A 1045 20.33 28.67 -1.37
C ASP A 1045 18.83 29.02 -1.38
N GLU A 1046 18.06 28.66 -0.34
CA GLU A 1046 16.68 29.12 -0.14
C GLU A 1046 16.61 30.65 0.00
N ALA A 1047 17.52 31.25 0.79
CA ALA A 1047 17.62 32.70 0.95
C ALA A 1047 18.02 33.40 -0.36
N MET A 1048 19.02 32.86 -1.06
CA MET A 1048 19.44 33.34 -2.37
C MET A 1048 18.31 33.24 -3.41
N SER A 1049 17.54 32.15 -3.42
CA SER A 1049 16.37 31.98 -4.29
C SER A 1049 15.34 33.10 -4.09
N SER A 1050 15.12 33.51 -2.83
CA SER A 1050 14.26 34.63 -2.46
C SER A 1050 14.90 36.01 -2.67
N GLY A 1051 16.15 36.08 -3.16
CA GLY A 1051 16.87 37.32 -3.46
C GLY A 1051 17.67 37.90 -2.30
N LEU A 1052 17.91 37.18 -1.21
CA LEU A 1052 18.80 37.67 -0.15
C LEU A 1052 20.26 37.50 -0.58
N VAL A 1053 21.07 38.54 -0.36
CA VAL A 1053 22.52 38.48 -0.60
C VAL A 1053 23.18 37.73 0.56
N PRO A 1054 23.82 36.57 0.32
CA PRO A 1054 24.47 35.80 1.36
C PRO A 1054 25.80 36.44 1.77
N VAL A 1055 25.98 36.61 3.07
CA VAL A 1055 27.27 36.92 3.72
C VAL A 1055 27.72 35.67 4.46
N THR A 1056 28.72 34.99 3.90
CA THR A 1056 29.19 33.67 4.35
C THR A 1056 30.72 33.60 4.23
N ASN A 1057 31.31 32.40 4.31
CA ASN A 1057 32.75 32.16 4.25
C ASN A 1057 33.15 31.06 3.26
N ALA A 1058 34.34 31.17 2.69
CA ALA A 1058 34.89 30.29 1.66
C ALA A 1058 35.40 28.97 2.26
N VAL A 1059 34.47 28.12 2.71
CA VAL A 1059 34.76 26.78 3.23
C VAL A 1059 34.04 25.70 2.44
N ALA A 1060 34.62 24.50 2.40
CA ALA A 1060 34.01 23.31 1.83
C ALA A 1060 33.36 23.57 0.44
N ALA A 1061 32.08 23.20 0.26
CA ALA A 1061 31.38 23.39 -1.00
C ALA A 1061 30.84 24.82 -1.24
N VAL A 1062 30.94 25.75 -0.28
CA VAL A 1062 30.36 27.10 -0.39
C VAL A 1062 30.79 27.82 -1.70
N PRO A 1063 32.07 27.78 -2.14
CA PRO A 1063 32.50 28.42 -3.39
C PRO A 1063 31.89 27.84 -4.67
N GLU A 1064 31.22 26.68 -4.63
CA GLU A 1064 30.47 26.16 -5.80
C GLU A 1064 29.12 26.83 -5.99
N PHE A 1065 28.59 27.45 -4.93
CA PHE A 1065 27.23 27.99 -4.90
C PHE A 1065 27.20 29.50 -4.71
N VAL A 1066 28.27 30.10 -4.19
CA VAL A 1066 28.42 31.55 -4.06
C VAL A 1066 29.70 31.99 -4.74
N ASP A 1067 29.64 33.11 -5.46
CA ASP A 1067 30.79 33.84 -5.96
C ASP A 1067 30.60 35.35 -5.72
N GLU A 1068 31.61 36.15 -6.09
CA GLU A 1068 31.62 37.60 -5.87
C GLU A 1068 30.50 38.36 -6.60
N SER A 1069 29.83 37.75 -7.58
CA SER A 1069 28.73 38.38 -8.30
C SER A 1069 27.39 38.30 -7.55
N CYS A 1070 27.27 37.31 -6.65
CA CYS A 1070 25.99 36.99 -6.02
C CYS A 1070 26.05 36.94 -4.49
N GLY A 1071 27.19 37.25 -3.87
CA GLY A 1071 27.35 37.26 -2.42
C GLY A 1071 28.77 37.60 -1.97
N PHE A 1072 28.98 37.53 -0.66
CA PHE A 1072 30.30 37.72 -0.04
C PHE A 1072 30.76 36.44 0.65
N MET A 1073 32.03 36.10 0.45
CA MET A 1073 32.70 34.97 1.10
C MET A 1073 33.95 35.45 1.81
N ALA A 1074 33.90 35.58 3.14
CA ALA A 1074 35.08 35.81 3.96
C ALA A 1074 35.98 34.56 4.01
N PRO A 1075 37.28 34.69 4.34
CA PRO A 1075 38.11 33.55 4.70
C PRO A 1075 37.53 32.69 5.85
N PRO A 1076 37.97 31.42 6.00
CA PRO A 1076 37.57 30.60 7.14
C PRO A 1076 37.90 31.26 8.50
N GLU A 1077 36.97 31.20 9.45
CA GLU A 1077 37.10 31.80 10.80
C GLU A 1077 37.35 33.32 10.82
N ASP A 1078 36.92 34.06 9.78
CA ASP A 1078 37.11 35.52 9.68
C ASP A 1078 35.82 36.32 9.91
N ALA A 1079 35.48 36.57 11.17
CA ALA A 1079 34.34 37.41 11.54
C ALA A 1079 34.48 38.88 11.10
N ALA A 1080 35.72 39.39 11.00
CA ALA A 1080 35.97 40.76 10.56
C ALA A 1080 35.67 40.93 9.05
N GLY A 1081 35.98 39.92 8.24
CA GLY A 1081 35.59 39.85 6.84
C GLY A 1081 34.07 39.83 6.65
N LEU A 1082 33.33 39.09 7.49
CA LEU A 1082 31.87 39.09 7.48
C LEU A 1082 31.30 40.48 7.82
N ALA A 1083 31.87 41.16 8.83
CA ALA A 1083 31.49 42.52 9.18
C ALA A 1083 31.77 43.52 8.03
N ALA A 1084 32.94 43.43 7.39
CA ALA A 1084 33.32 44.27 6.26
C ALA A 1084 32.39 44.08 5.04
N ALA A 1085 31.88 42.87 4.82
CA ALA A 1085 30.89 42.60 3.79
C ALA A 1085 29.56 43.30 4.07
N ILE A 1086 29.08 43.26 5.31
CA ILE A 1086 27.86 43.97 5.74
C ILE A 1086 28.06 45.49 5.61
N GLU A 1087 29.23 46.02 6.01
CA GLU A 1087 29.59 47.43 5.83
C GLU A 1087 29.60 47.85 4.34
N THR A 1088 30.10 46.98 3.46
CA THR A 1088 30.09 47.22 2.02
C THR A 1088 28.65 47.31 1.48
N LEU A 1089 27.78 46.37 1.86
CA LEU A 1089 26.37 46.38 1.46
C LEU A 1089 25.63 47.59 2.02
N TYR A 1090 25.95 48.03 3.24
CA TYR A 1090 25.36 49.24 3.82
C TYR A 1090 25.59 50.48 2.93
N HIS A 1091 26.83 50.64 2.45
CA HIS A 1091 27.25 51.80 1.66
C HIS A 1091 26.87 51.75 0.17
N ASP A 1092 26.62 50.56 -0.39
CA ASP A 1092 26.44 50.37 -1.84
C ASP A 1092 25.08 49.70 -2.18
N PRO A 1093 23.99 50.48 -2.29
CA PRO A 1093 22.68 49.95 -2.63
C PRO A 1093 22.59 49.37 -4.05
N GLU A 1094 23.32 49.92 -5.02
CA GLU A 1094 23.29 49.41 -6.41
C GLU A 1094 23.92 48.02 -6.47
N ARG A 1095 25.06 47.83 -5.80
CA ARG A 1095 25.70 46.51 -5.68
C ARG A 1095 24.82 45.50 -4.97
N PHE A 1096 24.12 45.90 -3.91
CA PHE A 1096 23.15 45.03 -3.23
C PHE A 1096 22.06 44.54 -4.18
N LEU A 1097 21.44 45.43 -4.95
CA LEU A 1097 20.37 45.08 -5.88
C LEU A 1097 20.86 44.14 -6.98
N ALA A 1098 22.04 44.42 -7.56
CA ALA A 1098 22.65 43.57 -8.57
C ALA A 1098 22.97 42.17 -8.03
N MET A 1099 23.54 42.08 -6.82
CA MET A 1099 23.84 40.80 -6.16
C MET A 1099 22.56 40.02 -5.81
N SER A 1100 21.50 40.71 -5.38
CA SER A 1100 20.20 40.11 -5.06
C SER A 1100 19.59 39.38 -6.26
N GLU A 1101 19.55 40.04 -7.42
CA GLU A 1101 19.08 39.43 -8.67
C GLU A 1101 19.98 38.26 -9.10
N ALA A 1102 21.31 38.46 -9.04
CA ALA A 1102 22.29 37.44 -9.41
C ALA A 1102 22.19 36.19 -8.51
N ALA A 1103 21.95 36.35 -7.22
CA ALA A 1103 21.76 35.25 -6.27
C ALA A 1103 20.56 34.38 -6.65
N ALA A 1104 19.40 35.00 -6.92
CA ALA A 1104 18.20 34.29 -7.32
C ALA A 1104 18.37 33.60 -8.68
N ALA A 1105 18.95 34.29 -9.66
CA ALA A 1105 19.21 33.75 -10.99
C ALA A 1105 20.15 32.53 -10.93
N ARG A 1106 21.16 32.57 -10.07
CA ARG A 1106 22.11 31.46 -9.88
C ARG A 1106 21.41 30.22 -9.35
N VAL A 1107 20.63 30.33 -8.27
CA VAL A 1107 19.91 29.19 -7.67
C VAL A 1107 18.95 28.58 -8.67
N ARG A 1108 18.16 29.39 -9.36
CA ARG A 1108 17.22 28.92 -10.39
C ARG A 1108 17.90 28.10 -11.50
N ARG A 1109 19.11 28.50 -11.90
CA ARG A 1109 19.87 27.78 -12.94
C ARG A 1109 20.52 26.49 -12.43
N GLN A 1110 20.93 26.45 -11.16
CA GLN A 1110 21.80 25.38 -10.65
C GLN A 1110 21.05 24.34 -9.80
N SER A 1111 20.14 24.77 -8.93
CA SER A 1111 19.54 23.95 -7.88
C SER A 1111 18.01 24.08 -7.78
N ALA A 1112 17.34 24.68 -8.77
CA ALA A 1112 15.87 24.63 -8.86
C ALA A 1112 15.36 23.19 -8.77
N ALA A 1113 14.31 22.97 -7.99
CA ALA A 1113 13.77 21.65 -7.73
C ALA A 1113 13.42 20.89 -9.02
N GLU A 1114 12.81 21.56 -10.00
CA GLU A 1114 12.45 20.95 -11.29
C GLU A 1114 13.68 20.36 -12.01
N GLU A 1115 14.77 21.12 -12.12
CA GLU A 1115 16.01 20.70 -12.77
C GLU A 1115 16.74 19.59 -12.01
N VAL A 1116 16.76 19.69 -10.68
CA VAL A 1116 17.40 18.71 -9.82
C VAL A 1116 16.64 17.38 -9.87
N ILE A 1117 15.33 17.41 -9.66
CA ILE A 1117 14.50 16.20 -9.66
C ILE A 1117 14.53 15.51 -11.02
N LYS A 1118 14.55 16.27 -12.12
CA LYS A 1118 14.74 15.71 -13.46
C LYS A 1118 16.02 14.89 -13.57
N LYS A 1119 17.17 15.42 -13.11
CA LYS A 1119 18.46 14.70 -13.11
C LYS A 1119 18.44 13.45 -12.23
N GLU A 1120 17.71 13.49 -11.12
CA GLU A 1120 17.55 12.34 -10.23
C GLU A 1120 16.77 11.23 -10.90
N LEU A 1121 15.64 11.56 -11.53
CA LEU A 1121 14.82 10.62 -12.29
C LEU A 1121 15.58 10.08 -13.51
N GLU A 1122 16.33 10.91 -14.23
CA GLU A 1122 17.23 10.44 -15.31
C GLU A 1122 18.29 9.46 -14.79
N LEU A 1123 18.69 9.56 -13.51
CA LEU A 1123 19.67 8.66 -12.93
C LEU A 1123 19.10 7.28 -12.59
N PHE A 1124 17.87 7.15 -12.10
CA PHE A 1124 17.35 5.84 -11.63
C PHE A 1124 16.07 5.36 -12.33
N ALA A 1125 15.32 6.24 -12.99
CA ALA A 1125 14.03 5.95 -13.61
C ALA A 1125 14.02 6.09 -15.15
N SER A 1126 15.14 6.46 -15.78
CA SER A 1126 15.22 6.49 -17.25
C SER A 1126 15.15 5.09 -17.83
N ASN A 1127 14.02 4.74 -18.45
CA ASN A 1127 13.92 3.54 -19.28
C ASN A 1127 14.97 3.61 -20.41
N SER A 1128 15.76 2.54 -20.48
CA SER A 1128 16.07 1.80 -21.70
C SER A 1128 14.96 1.89 -22.76
N THR A 1129 14.92 2.99 -23.49
CA THR A 1129 14.09 3.20 -24.69
C THR A 1129 14.73 2.59 -25.94
N SER A 1130 15.50 1.53 -25.74
CA SER A 1130 16.10 0.72 -26.78
C SER A 1130 15.92 -0.73 -26.35
N THR A 1131 15.15 -1.49 -27.12
CA THR A 1131 14.84 -2.93 -27.01
C THR A 1131 13.67 -3.36 -26.09
N ALA A 1132 12.46 -2.95 -26.44
CA ALA A 1132 11.27 -3.82 -26.30
C ALA A 1132 10.24 -3.47 -27.39
N SER A 1133 10.70 -3.48 -28.65
CA SER A 1133 9.86 -3.74 -29.80
C SER A 1133 10.21 -5.16 -30.26
N ASN A 1134 9.43 -6.13 -29.79
CA ASN A 1134 9.13 -7.40 -30.46
C ASN A 1134 8.00 -8.12 -29.71
#